data_AF-L7UI73-F1
#
_entry.id   AF-L7UI73-F1
#
_cell.length_a   1.000
_cell.length_b   1.000
_cell.length_c   1.000
_cell.angle_alpha   90.00
_cell.angle_beta   90.00
_cell.angle_gamma   90.00
#
_symmetry.space_group_name_H-M   'P 1'
#
loop_
_entity.id
_entity.type
_entity.pdbx_description
1 polymer ?
#
loop_
_entity_poly.entity_id
_entity_poly.type
_entity_poly.pdbx_seq_one_letter_code
_entity_poly.pdbx_strand_id
1 'polypeptide(L)'
;MAQALINLSSISSGYTVFEKDQVLTEKQLNSVSSYLDDQERLTRVSLSGVGISCGLQVSLAANRVTVSRGVGVTTDGDLARLSAHAVFDRFKEYDVAAPDYTPFGVGPARIALFELVREGAQAPGNVFPLSEFASRTQRTLGTMVAALLVESYEADEDICSGTDCDNLGKTVVNTPKVLLLDRANVSRLKETFTTPDRAARALTPVVADRPSITAAASLNDLAGVYRAACNSIHTKLLGALPRVYANCAGFLADLFPLGDPTSLWLERLASLQVSFASTGTGIQYYYGFLKDVVETHEAFREQLFGETTVCSPDVSAFPKHLLLGGVAASAPEDRTGYYPAPAASATTEQLRHARFLAQKLHALITTFVLPTGTLPVRVTPSLFEDQSLEERAIPYYYDANIHRTWSYARSKRGAEATNYSYNAAQYNAQGAAASPLTAQLGRFPFFRIEGHLGGNVETVTAALQTEIRNRNLPFIVRSIMLGTDRTRLPRKRRRYTDMHRLHHMVRQELSHQMDDVLSFSTTFKNQVFAAVDLGQVRDIPEDGQGTPARTVKETATQKNTAVQTKATGARSQLVKQYGDYQTNKAVLKADMRDAMQAAGEFKYELGNAVKTEFVTPFDAYIGNPHHWWLDWLDEEISVWEGGEDDKLLFNKFLTENPGAEHFAGVARGGTFVLVYDLTNTVVADFMLSYHCPEPVEQVVDEKPLPRPDVKPGWIVTNGIKVLPPVQKYVRERLDIFRQEAVDPRIMEVIKPTEDYFRGIKESFEIIVKSPSLKEAPSRVPTNYLDMNLRELEMTSQRVDFVRNQMLEPGITEAVKTRLRADLTLAQQELAAAISTTARTVSTSGQDVAVGSAEYKALTEAGQQMMKLDSSRLRTAKNGLQKVSTSGKPMLASVITNMMTMKGV
;
A
#
# COMPACT_ATOMS: atom_id res chain seq x y z
N MET A 1 4.32 -37.04 79.02
CA MET A 1 5.42 -36.41 78.27
C MET A 1 5.11 -34.93 78.18
N ALA A 2 6.12 -34.05 78.11
CA ALA A 2 5.88 -32.62 77.96
C ALA A 2 5.26 -32.33 76.58
N GLN A 3 4.33 -31.38 76.51
CA GLN A 3 3.75 -30.91 75.26
C GLN A 3 4.44 -29.60 74.84
N ALA A 4 4.60 -29.37 73.53
CA ALA A 4 5.10 -28.10 73.03
C ALA A 4 4.13 -26.95 73.36
N LEU A 5 4.64 -25.91 74.02
CA LEU A 5 3.88 -24.73 74.47
C LEU A 5 3.63 -23.76 73.31
N ILE A 6 2.39 -23.63 72.83
CA ILE A 6 1.98 -22.69 71.77
C ILE A 6 1.18 -21.55 72.41
N ASN A 7 1.79 -20.37 72.54
CA ASN A 7 1.26 -19.26 73.34
C ASN A 7 0.06 -18.59 72.63
N LEU A 8 0.20 -18.26 71.34
CA LEU A 8 -0.84 -17.62 70.53
C LEU A 8 -2.04 -18.54 70.21
N SER A 9 -2.06 -19.78 70.73
CA SER A 9 -3.25 -20.63 70.70
C SER A 9 -4.38 -20.11 71.60
N SER A 10 -4.07 -19.29 72.62
CA SER A 10 -5.03 -18.67 73.52
C SER A 10 -4.53 -17.31 74.00
N ILE A 11 -4.99 -16.23 73.36
CA ILE A 11 -4.54 -14.86 73.64
C ILE A 11 -5.20 -14.30 74.91
N SER A 12 -4.39 -13.77 75.82
CA SER A 12 -4.81 -13.08 77.04
C SER A 12 -5.56 -11.78 76.74
N SER A 13 -6.75 -11.60 77.30
CA SER A 13 -7.59 -10.39 77.08
C SER A 13 -7.29 -9.23 78.04
N GLY A 14 -6.52 -9.46 79.10
CA GLY A 14 -6.12 -8.45 80.08
C GLY A 14 -5.23 -9.04 81.17
N TYR A 15 -4.77 -8.18 82.10
CA TYR A 15 -3.89 -8.54 83.21
C TYR A 15 -4.39 -7.96 84.54
N THR A 16 -3.88 -8.48 85.65
CA THR A 16 -4.24 -8.00 87.00
C THR A 16 -3.55 -6.67 87.32
N VAL A 17 -4.32 -5.66 87.75
CA VAL A 17 -3.79 -4.44 88.39
C VAL A 17 -3.75 -4.67 89.90
N PHE A 18 -2.60 -4.39 90.52
CA PHE A 18 -2.37 -4.65 91.95
C PHE A 18 -2.81 -3.47 92.82
N GLU A 19 -3.49 -3.76 93.93
CA GLU A 19 -3.79 -2.78 94.96
C GLU A 19 -2.68 -2.70 96.01
N LYS A 20 -2.62 -1.58 96.74
CA LYS A 20 -1.62 -1.38 97.78
C LYS A 20 -1.82 -2.38 98.92
N ASP A 21 -0.72 -2.91 99.45
CA ASP A 21 -0.69 -3.84 100.58
C ASP A 21 -1.40 -5.20 100.30
N GLN A 22 -1.64 -5.54 99.03
CA GLN A 22 -2.25 -6.79 98.56
C GLN A 22 -1.25 -7.97 98.56
N VAL A 23 -1.72 -9.16 98.98
CA VAL A 23 -1.01 -10.44 98.78
C VAL A 23 -1.27 -10.96 97.36
N LEU A 24 -0.21 -11.21 96.60
CA LEU A 24 -0.30 -11.62 95.20
C LEU A 24 -0.34 -13.15 95.03
N THR A 25 -1.17 -13.62 94.10
CA THR A 25 -1.24 -15.04 93.70
C THR A 25 -0.50 -15.29 92.38
N GLU A 26 -0.08 -16.54 92.15
CA GLU A 26 0.55 -16.97 90.89
C GLU A 26 -0.28 -16.59 89.65
N LYS A 27 -1.60 -16.77 89.67
CA LYS A 27 -2.49 -16.39 88.56
C LYS A 27 -2.44 -14.89 88.25
N GLN A 28 -2.35 -14.06 89.28
CA GLN A 28 -2.28 -12.61 89.09
C GLN A 28 -0.94 -12.19 88.48
N LEU A 29 0.18 -12.75 88.95
CA LEU A 29 1.51 -12.49 88.38
C LEU A 29 1.64 -13.02 86.94
N ASN A 30 1.23 -14.27 86.72
CA ASN A 30 1.27 -14.92 85.41
C ASN A 30 0.38 -14.17 84.40
N SER A 31 -0.78 -13.62 84.81
CA SER A 31 -1.63 -12.81 83.92
C SER A 31 -0.92 -11.59 83.32
N VAL A 32 0.02 -10.98 84.04
CA VAL A 32 0.83 -9.87 83.53
C VAL A 32 1.85 -10.38 82.49
N SER A 33 2.54 -11.48 82.81
CA SER A 33 3.55 -12.06 81.91
C SER A 33 2.92 -12.58 80.61
N SER A 34 1.82 -13.34 80.69
CA SER A 34 1.11 -13.87 79.52
C SER A 34 0.59 -12.74 78.64
N TYR A 35 -0.06 -11.73 79.21
CA TYR A 35 -0.58 -10.60 78.44
C TYR A 35 0.53 -9.83 77.72
N LEU A 36 1.66 -9.55 78.37
CA LEU A 36 2.75 -8.82 77.74
C LEU A 36 3.48 -9.64 76.66
N ASP A 37 3.72 -10.95 76.88
CA ASP A 37 4.32 -11.82 75.86
C ASP A 37 3.38 -11.99 74.65
N ASP A 38 2.07 -12.16 74.88
CA ASP A 38 1.06 -12.19 73.82
C ASP A 38 1.09 -10.90 72.98
N GLN A 39 1.11 -9.72 73.59
CA GLN A 39 1.21 -8.46 72.85
C GLN A 39 2.53 -8.33 72.07
N GLU A 40 3.66 -8.81 72.61
CA GLU A 40 4.96 -8.75 71.92
C GLU A 40 5.03 -9.73 70.73
N ARG A 41 4.48 -10.95 70.89
CA ARG A 41 4.31 -11.94 69.83
C ARG A 41 3.38 -11.45 68.73
N LEU A 42 2.22 -10.91 69.08
CA LEU A 42 1.27 -10.31 68.13
C LEU A 42 1.91 -9.11 67.40
N THR A 43 2.72 -8.30 68.07
CA THR A 43 3.48 -7.22 67.43
C THR A 43 4.43 -7.77 66.35
N ARG A 44 5.17 -8.83 66.64
CA ARG A 44 6.03 -9.49 65.63
C ARG A 44 5.22 -10.06 64.47
N VAL A 45 4.23 -10.89 64.75
CA VAL A 45 3.46 -11.63 63.74
C VAL A 45 2.61 -10.69 62.86
N SER A 46 1.92 -9.72 63.47
CA SER A 46 0.90 -8.92 62.80
C SER A 46 1.39 -7.56 62.28
N LEU A 47 2.56 -7.06 62.72
CA LEU A 47 3.13 -5.79 62.22
C LEU A 47 4.46 -5.95 61.49
N SER A 48 5.26 -6.98 61.79
CA SER A 48 6.51 -7.27 61.05
C SER A 48 6.30 -8.36 59.99
N GLY A 49 5.81 -9.53 60.40
CA GLY A 49 5.63 -10.71 59.55
C GLY A 49 6.35 -11.95 60.06
N VAL A 50 6.17 -13.07 59.34
CA VAL A 50 6.60 -14.41 59.75
C VAL A 50 7.55 -15.05 58.73
N GLY A 51 8.28 -16.08 59.16
CA GLY A 51 9.27 -16.79 58.35
C GLY A 51 10.69 -16.25 58.50
N ILE A 52 11.59 -16.62 57.58
CA ILE A 52 13.03 -16.28 57.71
C ILE A 52 13.34 -14.91 57.12
N SER A 53 13.45 -13.90 57.98
CA SER A 53 13.76 -12.51 57.58
C SER A 53 15.16 -12.37 56.97
N CYS A 54 16.20 -12.96 57.59
CA CYS A 54 17.56 -12.94 57.02
C CYS A 54 18.47 -14.07 57.52
N GLY A 55 19.51 -14.38 56.76
CA GLY A 55 20.53 -15.36 57.16
C GLY A 55 19.98 -16.79 57.26
N LEU A 56 20.43 -17.57 58.25
CA LEU A 56 20.01 -18.97 58.47
C LEU A 56 20.17 -19.86 57.21
N GLN A 57 21.09 -19.52 56.32
CA GLN A 57 21.48 -20.36 55.18
C GLN A 57 22.28 -21.56 55.69
N VAL A 58 22.08 -22.73 55.07
CA VAL A 58 22.71 -24.00 55.46
C VAL A 58 23.62 -24.50 54.36
N SER A 59 24.76 -25.08 54.73
CA SER A 59 25.68 -25.72 53.81
C SER A 59 26.35 -26.94 54.43
N LEU A 60 26.59 -27.97 53.61
CA LEU A 60 27.32 -29.18 53.95
C LEU A 60 28.71 -29.14 53.29
N ALA A 61 29.77 -29.30 54.08
CA ALA A 61 31.12 -29.49 53.59
C ALA A 61 31.76 -30.70 54.28
N ALA A 62 32.20 -31.70 53.51
CA ALA A 62 32.57 -33.03 54.00
C ALA A 62 31.47 -33.60 54.93
N ASN A 63 31.73 -33.70 56.23
CA ASN A 63 30.78 -34.16 57.25
C ASN A 63 30.46 -33.07 58.28
N ARG A 64 30.49 -31.79 57.88
CA ARG A 64 30.15 -30.65 58.74
C ARG A 64 28.99 -29.86 58.13
N VAL A 65 27.92 -29.71 58.89
CA VAL A 65 26.80 -28.81 58.53
C VAL A 65 27.08 -27.45 59.16
N THR A 66 27.01 -26.39 58.36
CA THR A 66 27.14 -25.01 58.84
C THR A 66 25.81 -24.29 58.65
N VAL A 67 25.33 -23.61 59.69
CA VAL A 67 24.20 -22.68 59.60
C VAL A 67 24.70 -21.27 59.86
N SER A 68 24.44 -20.35 58.94
CA SER A 68 24.86 -18.95 59.08
C SER A 68 24.05 -18.19 60.13
N ARG A 69 24.65 -17.13 60.69
CA ARG A 69 23.94 -16.17 61.55
C ARG A 69 22.69 -15.65 60.84
N GLY A 70 21.61 -15.41 61.58
CA GLY A 70 20.34 -14.97 60.99
C GLY A 70 19.19 -14.98 61.99
N VAL A 71 18.01 -14.61 61.51
CA VAL A 71 16.79 -14.56 62.31
C VAL A 71 15.55 -14.82 61.46
N GLY A 72 14.56 -15.48 62.06
CA GLY A 72 13.19 -15.55 61.58
C GLY A 72 12.19 -15.50 62.73
N VAL A 73 10.90 -15.45 62.37
CA VAL A 73 9.78 -15.43 63.31
C VAL A 73 8.86 -16.60 63.01
N THR A 74 8.49 -17.39 64.02
CA THR A 74 7.51 -18.48 63.87
C THR A 74 6.07 -17.95 63.85
N THR A 75 5.08 -18.77 63.50
CA THR A 75 3.68 -18.34 63.59
C THR A 75 3.13 -18.25 65.03
N ASP A 76 3.86 -18.78 66.04
CA ASP A 76 3.62 -18.49 67.47
C ASP A 76 4.36 -17.21 67.94
N GLY A 77 5.02 -16.49 67.03
CA GLY A 77 5.74 -15.25 67.33
C GLY A 77 7.07 -15.43 68.05
N ASP A 78 7.68 -16.62 68.04
CA ASP A 78 9.03 -16.82 68.60
C ASP A 78 10.11 -16.21 67.71
N LEU A 79 11.10 -15.58 68.33
CA LEU A 79 12.26 -15.01 67.63
C LEU A 79 13.36 -16.07 67.46
N ALA A 80 13.28 -16.86 66.39
CA ALA A 80 14.23 -17.90 66.05
C ALA A 80 15.56 -17.30 65.53
N ARG A 81 16.50 -17.00 66.44
CA ARG A 81 17.76 -16.28 66.15
C ARG A 81 19.01 -17.14 66.35
N LEU A 82 19.93 -17.09 65.37
CA LEU A 82 21.32 -17.50 65.52
C LEU A 82 22.24 -16.26 65.46
N SER A 83 22.87 -15.92 66.58
CA SER A 83 23.71 -14.71 66.72
C SER A 83 25.05 -14.79 65.99
N ALA A 84 25.55 -16.02 65.75
CA ALA A 84 26.80 -16.31 65.06
C ALA A 84 26.60 -17.49 64.10
N HIS A 85 27.58 -17.71 63.21
CA HIS A 85 27.64 -18.92 62.39
C HIS A 85 27.85 -20.13 63.32
N ALA A 86 27.06 -21.18 63.16
CA ALA A 86 27.12 -22.40 63.94
C ALA A 86 27.59 -23.56 63.07
N VAL A 87 28.67 -24.23 63.48
CA VAL A 87 29.18 -25.45 62.84
C VAL A 87 28.75 -26.65 63.69
N PHE A 88 28.26 -27.68 63.01
CA PHE A 88 27.77 -28.91 63.60
C PHE A 88 28.57 -30.08 63.01
N ASP A 89 29.17 -30.88 63.89
CA ASP A 89 30.05 -32.01 63.57
C ASP A 89 29.47 -33.37 64.03
N ARG A 90 28.42 -33.32 64.85
CA ARG A 90 27.79 -34.46 65.53
C ARG A 90 26.27 -34.36 65.47
N PHE A 91 25.61 -35.49 65.68
CA PHE A 91 24.16 -35.60 65.76
C PHE A 91 23.72 -36.57 66.86
N LYS A 92 22.46 -36.49 67.26
CA LYS A 92 21.74 -37.51 68.04
C LYS A 92 20.32 -37.66 67.49
N GLU A 93 19.62 -38.72 67.86
CA GLU A 93 18.20 -38.87 67.52
C GLU A 93 17.35 -37.89 68.35
N TYR A 94 16.33 -37.30 67.73
CA TYR A 94 15.35 -36.43 68.39
C TYR A 94 14.09 -37.27 68.72
N ASP A 95 14.27 -38.14 69.71
CA ASP A 95 13.35 -39.23 70.07
C ASP A 95 12.15 -38.79 70.92
N VAL A 96 11.32 -39.76 71.33
CA VAL A 96 10.09 -39.58 72.10
C VAL A 96 10.28 -38.96 73.49
N ALA A 97 11.51 -38.84 74.02
CA ALA A 97 11.75 -38.10 75.26
C ALA A 97 11.65 -36.58 75.06
N ALA A 98 11.81 -36.08 73.83
CA ALA A 98 11.62 -34.67 73.50
C ALA A 98 10.12 -34.30 73.32
N PRO A 99 9.70 -33.06 73.66
CA PRO A 99 8.29 -32.67 73.75
C PRO A 99 7.45 -32.98 72.51
N ASP A 100 6.19 -33.35 72.74
CA ASP A 100 5.24 -33.63 71.66
C ASP A 100 4.88 -32.35 70.89
N TYR A 101 5.24 -32.31 69.61
CA TYR A 101 4.97 -31.22 68.68
C TYR A 101 4.18 -31.73 67.48
N THR A 102 2.89 -31.38 67.40
CA THR A 102 1.90 -31.96 66.48
C THR A 102 2.34 -32.02 65.00
N PRO A 103 3.00 -31.00 64.41
CA PRO A 103 3.48 -31.09 63.02
C PRO A 103 4.48 -32.22 62.75
N PHE A 104 5.29 -32.60 63.74
CA PHE A 104 6.17 -33.78 63.63
C PHE A 104 5.40 -35.10 63.69
N GLY A 105 4.16 -35.10 64.17
CA GLY A 105 3.36 -36.28 64.49
C GLY A 105 3.63 -36.81 65.90
N VAL A 106 2.64 -37.50 66.46
CA VAL A 106 2.68 -38.06 67.81
C VAL A 106 2.78 -39.58 67.79
N GLY A 107 3.43 -40.16 68.80
CA GLY A 107 3.60 -41.61 68.93
C GLY A 107 4.19 -42.27 67.67
N PRO A 108 3.59 -43.37 67.16
CA PRO A 108 4.13 -44.11 66.01
C PRO A 108 4.03 -43.37 64.67
N ALA A 109 3.33 -42.22 64.60
CA ALA A 109 3.22 -41.39 63.39
C ALA A 109 4.25 -40.24 63.34
N ARG A 110 5.15 -40.18 64.33
CA ARG A 110 6.22 -39.18 64.44
C ARG A 110 7.29 -39.40 63.36
N ILE A 111 7.69 -38.32 62.68
CA ILE A 111 8.76 -38.37 61.67
C ILE A 111 10.13 -38.58 62.32
N ALA A 112 11.02 -39.29 61.63
CA ALA A 112 12.41 -39.44 62.05
C ALA A 112 13.13 -38.08 61.98
N LEU A 113 13.72 -37.68 63.10
CA LEU A 113 14.37 -36.38 63.30
C LEU A 113 15.72 -36.58 63.99
N PHE A 114 16.71 -35.79 63.59
CA PHE A 114 18.06 -35.87 64.16
C PHE A 114 18.53 -34.49 64.60
N GLU A 115 18.78 -34.30 65.90
CA GLU A 115 19.28 -33.04 66.46
C GLU A 115 20.77 -32.90 66.15
N LEU A 116 21.15 -31.80 65.50
CA LEU A 116 22.55 -31.44 65.26
C LEU A 116 23.17 -30.82 66.51
N VAL A 117 24.30 -31.39 66.93
CA VAL A 117 25.07 -30.91 68.08
C VAL A 117 26.22 -30.05 67.58
N ARG A 118 26.38 -28.85 68.15
CA ARG A 118 27.45 -27.92 67.77
C ARG A 118 28.83 -28.48 68.09
N GLU A 119 29.81 -28.11 67.27
CA GLU A 119 31.22 -28.40 67.56
C GLU A 119 31.60 -27.81 68.94
N GLY A 120 32.28 -28.60 69.77
CA GLY A 120 32.69 -28.21 71.13
C GLY A 120 31.58 -28.15 72.19
N ALA A 121 30.30 -28.27 71.83
CA ALA A 121 29.21 -28.27 72.82
C ALA A 121 29.12 -29.62 73.56
N GLN A 122 28.82 -29.56 74.87
CA GLN A 122 28.37 -30.74 75.62
C GLN A 122 26.87 -30.96 75.36
N ALA A 123 26.48 -32.22 75.16
CA ALA A 123 25.10 -32.62 74.95
C ALA A 123 24.86 -33.98 75.64
N PRO A 124 23.76 -34.15 76.39
CA PRO A 124 23.44 -35.42 77.04
C PRO A 124 22.93 -36.46 76.03
N GLY A 125 23.09 -37.74 76.38
CA GLY A 125 22.62 -38.88 75.60
C GLY A 125 23.61 -39.39 74.55
N ASN A 126 23.11 -40.23 73.64
CA ASN A 126 23.90 -40.91 72.62
C ASN A 126 24.20 -39.98 71.43
N VAL A 127 25.34 -39.28 71.49
CA VAL A 127 25.80 -38.34 70.46
C VAL A 127 26.88 -38.98 69.59
N PHE A 128 26.72 -38.91 68.27
CA PHE A 128 27.61 -39.55 67.29
C PHE A 128 28.18 -38.55 66.27
N PRO A 129 29.38 -38.78 65.70
CA PRO A 129 29.93 -37.98 64.60
C PRO A 129 29.03 -38.03 63.35
N LEU A 130 28.90 -36.91 62.62
CA LEU A 130 28.15 -36.86 61.36
C LEU A 130 28.73 -37.78 60.27
N SER A 131 30.00 -38.18 60.37
CA SER A 131 30.59 -39.22 59.51
C SER A 131 29.94 -40.59 59.67
N GLU A 132 29.30 -40.86 60.81
CA GLU A 132 28.55 -42.10 61.09
C GLU A 132 27.04 -41.96 60.78
N PHE A 133 26.61 -40.83 60.23
CA PHE A 133 25.19 -40.56 59.99
C PHE A 133 24.55 -41.63 59.08
N ALA A 134 25.20 -41.98 57.97
CA ALA A 134 24.66 -42.94 57.01
C ALA A 134 24.60 -44.38 57.57
N SER A 135 25.65 -44.83 58.26
CA SER A 135 25.70 -46.19 58.83
C SER A 135 24.71 -46.39 59.98
N ARG A 136 24.43 -45.35 60.77
CA ARG A 136 23.50 -45.42 61.91
C ARG A 136 22.04 -45.18 61.52
N THR A 137 21.76 -44.22 60.66
CA THR A 137 20.38 -43.79 60.34
C THR A 137 19.80 -44.44 59.08
N GLN A 138 20.64 -45.13 58.29
CA GLN A 138 20.34 -45.63 56.95
C GLN A 138 19.86 -44.53 55.98
N ARG A 139 20.28 -43.27 56.21
CA ARG A 139 19.94 -42.08 55.40
C ARG A 139 21.19 -41.33 54.95
N THR A 140 21.11 -40.72 53.77
CA THR A 140 22.22 -39.94 53.23
C THR A 140 22.16 -38.50 53.74
N LEU A 141 23.22 -38.01 54.40
CA LEU A 141 23.26 -36.66 54.96
C LEU A 141 22.92 -35.57 53.90
N GLY A 142 23.39 -35.74 52.66
CA GLY A 142 23.11 -34.80 51.57
C GLY A 142 21.66 -34.74 51.07
N THR A 143 20.79 -35.71 51.41
CA THR A 143 19.35 -35.68 51.08
C THR A 143 18.48 -35.10 52.20
N MET A 144 19.09 -34.71 53.31
CA MET A 144 18.39 -34.14 54.47
C MET A 144 18.10 -32.65 54.26
N VAL A 145 16.97 -32.21 54.82
CA VAL A 145 16.59 -30.81 54.98
C VAL A 145 16.79 -30.42 56.44
N ALA A 146 17.32 -29.22 56.68
CA ALA A 146 17.50 -28.69 58.02
C ALA A 146 16.28 -27.84 58.43
N ALA A 147 15.87 -27.96 59.70
CA ALA A 147 14.85 -27.13 60.33
C ALA A 147 15.39 -26.53 61.62
N LEU A 148 15.08 -25.26 61.88
CA LEU A 148 15.31 -24.61 63.17
C LEU A 148 14.03 -24.74 64.00
N LEU A 149 14.05 -25.54 65.05
CA LEU A 149 12.99 -25.66 66.05
C LEU A 149 13.28 -24.71 67.21
N VAL A 150 12.30 -23.93 67.65
CA VAL A 150 12.28 -23.32 68.98
C VAL A 150 11.57 -24.31 69.90
N GLU A 151 12.34 -25.11 70.64
CA GLU A 151 11.78 -26.10 71.56
C GLU A 151 11.25 -25.35 72.80
N SER A 152 9.94 -25.13 72.84
CA SER A 152 9.20 -24.46 73.91
C SER A 152 8.39 -25.47 74.72
N TYR A 153 8.62 -25.60 76.03
CA TYR A 153 7.80 -26.44 76.91
C TYR A 153 7.92 -26.02 78.39
N GLU A 154 6.92 -26.37 79.21
CA GLU A 154 7.03 -26.30 80.67
C GLU A 154 7.81 -27.51 81.19
N ALA A 155 8.96 -27.25 81.81
CA ALA A 155 9.70 -28.22 82.62
C ALA A 155 9.21 -28.12 84.06
N ASP A 156 8.69 -29.24 84.56
CA ASP A 156 8.30 -29.43 85.95
C ASP A 156 9.37 -30.30 86.62
N GLU A 157 10.10 -29.76 87.59
CA GLU A 157 11.21 -30.44 88.27
C GLU A 157 10.72 -31.30 89.46
N ASP A 158 9.46 -31.75 89.42
CA ASP A 158 8.75 -32.37 90.53
C ASP A 158 9.32 -33.73 90.96
N ILE A 159 10.38 -33.66 91.77
CA ILE A 159 10.93 -34.76 92.58
C ILE A 159 10.66 -34.42 94.05
N CYS A 160 9.38 -34.29 94.41
CA CYS A 160 8.93 -34.16 95.80
C CYS A 160 9.31 -35.40 96.63
N SER A 161 10.49 -35.36 97.24
CA SER A 161 11.06 -36.43 98.08
C SER A 161 11.06 -36.08 99.57
N GLY A 162 9.91 -35.60 100.05
CA GLY A 162 9.57 -35.57 101.48
C GLY A 162 9.41 -34.18 102.12
N THR A 163 8.28 -34.02 102.83
CA THR A 163 7.96 -33.01 103.87
C THR A 163 8.03 -31.51 103.57
N ASP A 164 8.87 -31.00 102.67
CA ASP A 164 8.93 -29.56 102.31
C ASP A 164 8.71 -29.34 100.80
N CYS A 165 7.46 -29.47 100.36
CA CYS A 165 7.04 -29.35 98.95
C CYS A 165 6.48 -27.96 98.59
N ASP A 166 7.15 -26.88 99.01
CA ASP A 166 6.56 -25.52 99.05
C ASP A 166 7.18 -24.51 98.06
N ASN A 167 8.19 -24.87 97.24
CA ASN A 167 9.09 -23.87 96.64
C ASN A 167 9.71 -24.14 95.24
N LEU A 168 9.07 -24.89 94.34
CA LEU A 168 9.53 -24.97 92.93
C LEU A 168 8.39 -24.66 91.96
N GLY A 169 8.46 -23.48 91.34
CA GLY A 169 7.62 -23.13 90.19
C GLY A 169 8.16 -23.76 88.91
N LYS A 170 7.29 -23.99 87.93
CA LYS A 170 7.68 -24.57 86.63
C LYS A 170 8.61 -23.64 85.86
N THR A 171 9.58 -24.21 85.15
CA THR A 171 10.49 -23.46 84.27
C THR A 171 10.04 -23.59 82.83
N VAL A 172 9.73 -22.46 82.17
CA VAL A 172 9.51 -22.45 80.71
C VAL A 172 10.85 -22.53 80.00
N VAL A 173 11.12 -23.65 79.34
CA VAL A 173 12.31 -23.87 78.52
C VAL A 173 12.02 -23.40 77.10
N ASN A 174 12.91 -22.58 76.53
CA ASN A 174 12.83 -22.08 75.16
C ASN A 174 14.21 -22.20 74.48
N THR A 175 14.47 -23.32 73.79
CA THR A 175 15.81 -23.64 73.24
C THR A 175 15.82 -23.78 71.72
N PRO A 176 16.62 -23.01 70.97
CA PRO A 176 16.75 -23.17 69.52
C PRO A 176 17.62 -24.40 69.16
N LYS A 177 16.99 -25.41 68.54
CA LYS A 177 17.62 -26.65 68.05
C LYS A 177 17.62 -26.70 66.53
N VAL A 178 18.70 -27.20 65.92
CA VAL A 178 18.72 -27.50 64.48
C VAL A 178 18.49 -28.98 64.29
N LEU A 179 17.41 -29.35 63.61
CA LEU A 179 17.03 -30.72 63.32
C LEU A 179 17.25 -31.04 61.84
N LEU A 180 17.56 -32.29 61.52
CA LEU A 180 17.52 -32.85 60.17
C LEU A 180 16.29 -33.74 59.99
N LEU A 181 15.62 -33.60 58.85
CA LEU A 181 14.53 -34.46 58.39
C LEU A 181 14.75 -34.90 56.93
N ASP A 182 14.18 -36.05 56.54
CA ASP A 182 14.12 -36.45 55.13
C ASP A 182 13.33 -35.42 54.31
N ARG A 183 13.81 -35.06 53.11
CA ARG A 183 13.10 -34.15 52.18
C ARG A 183 11.64 -34.59 51.92
N ALA A 184 11.35 -35.89 51.94
CA ALA A 184 10.00 -36.44 51.80
C ALA A 184 8.99 -35.94 52.86
N ASN A 185 9.46 -35.49 54.03
CA ASN A 185 8.61 -34.97 55.11
C ASN A 185 8.44 -33.44 55.09
N VAL A 186 9.10 -32.72 54.18
CA VAL A 186 9.03 -31.24 54.07
C VAL A 186 7.58 -30.76 53.90
N SER A 187 6.77 -31.46 53.10
CA SER A 187 5.37 -31.12 52.85
C SER A 187 4.49 -31.15 54.11
N ARG A 188 4.88 -31.88 55.17
CA ARG A 188 4.18 -31.88 56.47
C ARG A 188 4.48 -30.64 57.31
N LEU A 189 5.57 -29.93 57.00
CA LEU A 189 6.12 -28.82 57.79
C LEU A 189 6.14 -27.49 57.02
N LYS A 190 5.74 -27.49 55.75
CA LYS A 190 5.77 -26.33 54.88
C LYS A 190 4.50 -25.50 55.00
N GLU A 191 4.65 -24.18 54.89
CA GLU A 191 3.56 -23.24 55.02
C GLU A 191 2.58 -23.27 53.83
N THR A 192 1.29 -23.28 54.16
CA THR A 192 0.16 -23.40 53.24
C THR A 192 -0.42 -22.06 52.77
N PHE A 193 0.22 -20.93 53.12
CA PHE A 193 -0.32 -19.60 52.81
C PHE A 193 -0.61 -19.39 51.32
N THR A 194 -1.80 -18.88 51.02
CA THR A 194 -2.17 -18.39 49.69
C THR A 194 -1.75 -16.93 49.57
N THR A 195 -0.66 -16.67 48.84
CA THR A 195 -0.20 -15.32 48.55
C THR A 195 -0.57 -14.89 47.11
N PRO A 196 -0.67 -13.58 46.84
CA PRO A 196 -0.77 -13.06 45.48
C PRO A 196 0.29 -13.62 44.52
N ASP A 197 1.58 -13.72 44.90
CA ASP A 197 2.61 -14.32 44.03
C ASP A 197 2.32 -15.80 43.67
N ARG A 198 1.82 -16.59 44.63
CA ARG A 198 1.41 -17.98 44.38
C ARG A 198 0.19 -18.02 43.45
N ALA A 199 -0.78 -17.12 43.64
CA ALA A 199 -1.95 -17.00 42.78
C ALA A 199 -1.55 -16.61 41.35
N ALA A 200 -0.64 -15.65 41.17
CA ALA A 200 -0.12 -15.21 39.87
C ALA A 200 0.39 -16.37 39.01
N ARG A 201 1.13 -17.31 39.62
CA ARG A 201 1.68 -18.52 38.98
C ARG A 201 0.62 -19.55 38.61
N ALA A 202 -0.57 -19.49 39.22
CA ALA A 202 -1.69 -20.37 38.91
C ALA A 202 -2.62 -19.83 37.80
N LEU A 203 -2.56 -18.52 37.52
CA LEU A 203 -3.29 -17.88 36.42
C LEU A 203 -2.65 -18.22 35.07
N THR A 204 -3.50 -18.44 34.06
CA THR A 204 -3.06 -18.75 32.69
C THR A 204 -2.76 -17.44 31.96
N PRO A 205 -1.55 -17.21 31.42
CA PRO A 205 -1.29 -16.02 30.60
C PRO A 205 -2.08 -16.07 29.29
N VAL A 206 -2.68 -14.95 28.91
CA VAL A 206 -3.49 -14.79 27.70
C VAL A 206 -2.86 -13.77 26.76
N VAL A 207 -2.79 -14.12 25.47
CA VAL A 207 -2.35 -13.21 24.40
C VAL A 207 -3.47 -13.04 23.39
N ALA A 208 -3.79 -11.79 23.06
CA ALA A 208 -4.79 -11.45 22.06
C ALA A 208 -4.28 -11.78 20.64
N ASP A 209 -5.05 -12.56 19.88
CA ASP A 209 -4.67 -12.94 18.50
C ASP A 209 -4.92 -11.79 17.53
N ARG A 210 -3.98 -11.58 16.60
CA ARG A 210 -4.07 -10.52 15.59
C ARG A 210 -4.87 -10.98 14.36
N PRO A 211 -5.89 -10.24 13.90
CA PRO A 211 -6.59 -10.52 12.64
C PRO A 211 -5.66 -10.20 11.46
N SER A 212 -5.19 -11.25 10.77
CA SER A 212 -4.35 -11.12 9.56
C SER A 212 -5.23 -11.01 8.33
N ILE A 213 -5.31 -9.82 7.73
CA ILE A 213 -6.18 -9.52 6.58
C ILE A 213 -5.33 -9.48 5.32
N THR A 214 -5.50 -10.47 4.45
CA THR A 214 -4.83 -10.53 3.13
C THR A 214 -5.72 -9.98 2.01
N ALA A 215 -7.03 -10.27 2.09
CA ALA A 215 -8.06 -9.73 1.19
C ALA A 215 -9.44 -9.81 1.87
N ALA A 216 -10.34 -8.91 1.50
CA ALA A 216 -11.77 -9.00 1.76
C ALA A 216 -12.56 -8.34 0.61
N ALA A 217 -13.54 -9.04 0.03
CA ALA A 217 -14.38 -8.49 -1.03
C ALA A 217 -15.70 -7.90 -0.49
N SER A 218 -16.09 -8.29 0.72
CA SER A 218 -17.32 -7.90 1.39
C SER A 218 -17.13 -7.72 2.90
N LEU A 219 -18.13 -7.11 3.55
CA LEU A 219 -18.17 -7.01 5.02
C LEU A 219 -18.19 -8.39 5.70
N ASN A 220 -18.78 -9.40 5.06
CA ASN A 220 -18.81 -10.76 5.61
C ASN A 220 -17.44 -11.42 5.62
N ASP A 221 -16.63 -11.23 4.57
CA ASP A 221 -15.25 -11.73 4.51
C ASP A 221 -14.40 -11.06 5.59
N LEU A 222 -14.48 -9.73 5.67
CA LEU A 222 -13.74 -8.94 6.65
C LEU A 222 -14.13 -9.33 8.09
N ALA A 223 -15.42 -9.43 8.37
CA ALA A 223 -15.93 -9.89 9.65
C ALA A 223 -15.55 -11.34 9.94
N GLY A 224 -15.39 -12.19 8.91
CA GLY A 224 -14.86 -13.54 9.05
C GLY A 224 -13.47 -13.58 9.68
N VAL A 225 -12.55 -12.72 9.19
CA VAL A 225 -11.18 -12.61 9.74
C VAL A 225 -11.19 -12.16 11.20
N TYR A 226 -11.92 -11.09 11.52
CA TYR A 226 -12.04 -10.62 12.92
C TYR A 226 -12.71 -11.66 13.82
N ARG A 227 -13.78 -12.33 13.35
CA ARG A 227 -14.50 -13.35 14.11
C ARG A 227 -13.62 -14.56 14.43
N ALA A 228 -12.71 -14.96 13.53
CA ALA A 228 -11.75 -16.02 13.80
C ALA A 228 -10.81 -15.64 14.96
N ALA A 229 -10.26 -14.42 14.93
CA ALA A 229 -9.43 -13.89 16.02
C ALA A 229 -10.23 -13.78 17.34
N CYS A 230 -11.44 -13.20 17.30
CA CYS A 230 -12.32 -13.08 18.47
C CYS A 230 -12.65 -14.44 19.10
N ASN A 231 -12.96 -15.46 18.30
CA ASN A 231 -13.26 -16.81 18.80
C ASN A 231 -12.04 -17.48 19.47
N SER A 232 -10.84 -17.26 18.92
CA SER A 232 -9.60 -17.75 19.53
C SER A 232 -9.31 -17.06 20.87
N ILE A 233 -9.42 -15.72 20.93
CA ILE A 233 -9.29 -14.96 22.18
C ILE A 233 -10.34 -15.39 23.21
N HIS A 234 -11.58 -15.54 22.78
CA HIS A 234 -12.68 -15.97 23.63
C HIS A 234 -12.39 -17.35 24.26
N THR A 235 -11.92 -18.32 23.48
CA THR A 235 -11.54 -19.66 23.97
C THR A 235 -10.45 -19.59 25.05
N LYS A 236 -9.43 -18.72 24.85
CA LYS A 236 -8.38 -18.48 25.86
C LYS A 236 -8.94 -17.85 27.15
N LEU A 237 -9.81 -16.85 27.02
CA LEU A 237 -10.45 -16.17 28.16
C LEU A 237 -11.34 -17.12 28.97
N LEU A 238 -12.14 -17.98 28.32
CA LEU A 238 -12.94 -19.00 29.01
C LEU A 238 -12.08 -19.96 29.86
N GLY A 239 -10.85 -20.27 29.42
CA GLY A 239 -9.91 -21.10 30.17
C GLY A 239 -9.11 -20.36 31.27
N ALA A 240 -9.00 -19.04 31.18
CA ALA A 240 -8.22 -18.21 32.11
C ALA A 240 -9.07 -17.61 33.24
N LEU A 241 -10.21 -16.99 32.91
CA LEU A 241 -11.05 -16.25 33.87
C LEU A 241 -11.50 -17.06 35.11
N PRO A 242 -11.87 -18.36 35.01
CA PRO A 242 -12.24 -19.14 36.20
C PRO A 242 -11.12 -19.31 37.23
N ARG A 243 -9.85 -19.12 36.82
CA ARG A 243 -8.70 -19.19 37.72
C ARG A 243 -8.53 -17.92 38.54
N VAL A 244 -9.08 -16.79 38.10
CA VAL A 244 -8.92 -15.49 38.76
C VAL A 244 -9.51 -15.55 40.17
N TYR A 245 -10.82 -15.72 40.31
CA TYR A 245 -11.44 -15.75 41.64
C TYR A 245 -11.00 -16.99 42.45
N ALA A 246 -10.94 -18.16 41.82
CA ALA A 246 -10.57 -19.41 42.48
C ALA A 246 -9.20 -19.37 43.19
N ASN A 247 -8.20 -18.65 42.65
CA ASN A 247 -6.88 -18.51 43.27
C ASN A 247 -6.71 -17.21 44.08
N CYS A 248 -7.54 -16.19 43.83
CA CYS A 248 -7.39 -14.85 44.41
C CYS A 248 -8.45 -14.48 45.46
N ALA A 249 -9.42 -15.35 45.75
CA ALA A 249 -10.55 -15.07 46.64
C ALA A 249 -10.15 -14.44 47.99
N GLY A 250 -9.03 -14.89 48.58
CA GLY A 250 -8.52 -14.38 49.87
C GLY A 250 -8.21 -12.88 49.90
N PHE A 251 -8.07 -12.21 48.75
CA PHE A 251 -7.89 -10.76 48.65
C PHE A 251 -8.84 -10.08 47.64
N LEU A 252 -9.86 -10.80 47.14
CA LEU A 252 -10.89 -10.26 46.23
C LEU A 252 -12.33 -10.40 46.75
N ALA A 253 -12.60 -11.25 47.76
CA ALA A 253 -13.96 -11.56 48.19
C ALA A 253 -14.77 -10.32 48.65
N ASP A 254 -14.12 -9.33 49.27
CA ASP A 254 -14.75 -8.08 49.69
C ASP A 254 -15.06 -7.11 48.53
N LEU A 255 -14.39 -7.26 47.39
CA LEU A 255 -14.70 -6.50 46.17
C LEU A 255 -15.96 -7.03 45.46
N PHE A 256 -16.32 -8.29 45.71
CA PHE A 256 -17.43 -8.99 45.08
C PHE A 256 -18.42 -9.50 46.14
N PRO A 257 -19.20 -8.59 46.78
CA PRO A 257 -20.09 -8.95 47.89
C PRO A 257 -21.24 -9.88 47.52
N LEU A 258 -21.48 -10.11 46.22
CA LEU A 258 -22.45 -11.08 45.70
C LEU A 258 -21.83 -12.48 45.47
N GLY A 259 -20.56 -12.69 45.80
CA GLY A 259 -19.82 -13.94 45.58
C GLY A 259 -18.97 -13.93 44.31
N ASP A 260 -18.56 -15.13 43.88
CA ASP A 260 -17.68 -15.32 42.72
C ASP A 260 -18.31 -14.74 41.43
N PRO A 261 -17.68 -13.75 40.77
CA PRO A 261 -18.20 -13.13 39.55
C PRO A 261 -17.97 -13.97 38.28
N THR A 262 -17.30 -15.12 38.37
CA THR A 262 -16.88 -15.94 37.22
C THR A 262 -18.06 -16.33 36.32
N SER A 263 -19.16 -16.82 36.87
CA SER A 263 -20.33 -17.24 36.07
C SER A 263 -20.88 -16.10 35.21
N LEU A 264 -21.09 -14.92 35.82
CA LEU A 264 -21.52 -13.69 35.15
C LEU A 264 -20.55 -13.30 34.02
N TRP A 265 -19.24 -13.43 34.22
CA TRP A 265 -18.26 -13.13 33.18
C TRP A 265 -18.37 -14.08 31.99
N LEU A 266 -18.45 -15.39 32.24
CA LEU A 266 -18.55 -16.41 31.18
C LEU A 266 -19.87 -16.28 30.41
N GLU A 267 -21.00 -16.11 31.11
CA GLU A 267 -22.32 -15.90 30.51
C GLU A 267 -22.37 -14.63 29.65
N ARG A 268 -21.81 -13.51 30.16
CA ARG A 268 -21.77 -12.24 29.43
C ARG A 268 -20.91 -12.36 28.18
N LEU A 269 -19.73 -12.96 28.28
CA LEU A 269 -18.85 -13.19 27.13
C LEU A 269 -19.55 -14.10 26.10
N ALA A 270 -20.18 -15.19 26.51
CA ALA A 270 -20.88 -16.11 25.61
C ALA A 270 -22.05 -15.43 24.88
N SER A 271 -22.83 -14.61 25.59
CA SER A 271 -23.91 -13.78 25.02
C SER A 271 -23.38 -12.82 23.93
N LEU A 272 -22.22 -12.20 24.16
CA LEU A 272 -21.55 -11.36 23.15
C LEU A 272 -21.07 -12.19 21.96
N GLN A 273 -20.45 -13.35 22.18
CA GLN A 273 -19.99 -14.23 21.10
C GLN A 273 -21.16 -14.65 20.18
N VAL A 274 -22.31 -15.02 20.75
CA VAL A 274 -23.54 -15.32 19.99
C VAL A 274 -24.01 -14.10 19.20
N SER A 275 -23.99 -12.91 19.80
CA SER A 275 -24.42 -11.66 19.15
C SER A 275 -23.57 -11.27 17.93
N PHE A 276 -22.29 -11.64 17.92
CA PHE A 276 -21.37 -11.42 16.79
C PHE A 276 -21.18 -12.64 15.87
N ALA A 277 -21.89 -13.74 16.10
CA ALA A 277 -21.73 -14.98 15.33
C ALA A 277 -22.03 -14.80 13.82
N SER A 278 -23.04 -13.99 13.48
CA SER A 278 -23.41 -13.62 12.10
C SER A 278 -23.28 -12.12 11.81
N THR A 279 -23.27 -11.26 12.83
CA THR A 279 -23.19 -9.81 12.68
C THR A 279 -21.80 -9.35 12.22
N GLY A 280 -21.73 -8.61 11.11
CA GLY A 280 -20.48 -7.98 10.64
C GLY A 280 -20.26 -6.57 11.19
N THR A 281 -21.33 -5.80 11.39
CA THR A 281 -21.27 -4.43 11.91
C THR A 281 -20.68 -4.40 13.32
N GLY A 282 -19.68 -3.55 13.56
CA GLY A 282 -19.06 -3.37 14.88
C GLY A 282 -18.14 -4.51 15.34
N ILE A 283 -17.87 -5.51 14.50
CA ILE A 283 -16.98 -6.65 14.84
C ILE A 283 -15.57 -6.20 15.25
N GLN A 284 -15.07 -5.10 14.67
CA GLN A 284 -13.77 -4.51 15.02
C GLN A 284 -13.74 -3.96 16.46
N TYR A 285 -14.86 -3.42 16.94
CA TYR A 285 -15.00 -2.94 18.32
C TYR A 285 -15.22 -4.07 19.32
N TYR A 286 -15.90 -5.17 18.92
CA TYR A 286 -15.93 -6.39 19.71
C TYR A 286 -14.51 -6.99 19.87
N TYR A 287 -13.72 -6.98 18.79
CA TYR A 287 -12.30 -7.33 18.85
C TYR A 287 -11.51 -6.42 19.80
N GLY A 288 -11.70 -5.09 19.71
CA GLY A 288 -11.12 -4.12 20.64
C GLY A 288 -11.46 -4.40 22.11
N PHE A 289 -12.74 -4.66 22.41
CA PHE A 289 -13.19 -5.06 23.75
C PHE A 289 -12.48 -6.32 24.26
N LEU A 290 -12.32 -7.35 23.41
CA LEU A 290 -11.60 -8.57 23.80
C LEU A 290 -10.12 -8.30 24.07
N LYS A 291 -9.46 -7.38 23.33
CA LYS A 291 -8.10 -6.92 23.66
C LYS A 291 -8.06 -6.23 25.02
N ASP A 292 -8.99 -5.33 25.30
CA ASP A 292 -9.05 -4.58 26.56
C ASP A 292 -9.21 -5.51 27.79
N VAL A 293 -10.01 -6.58 27.64
CA VAL A 293 -10.18 -7.64 28.65
C VAL A 293 -8.89 -8.45 28.83
N VAL A 294 -8.21 -8.85 27.74
CA VAL A 294 -6.93 -9.57 27.80
C VAL A 294 -5.84 -8.71 28.45
N GLU A 295 -5.69 -7.45 28.04
CA GLU A 295 -4.67 -6.55 28.59
C GLU A 295 -4.91 -6.28 30.08
N THR A 296 -6.17 -6.13 30.51
CA THR A 296 -6.51 -5.98 31.93
C THR A 296 -6.25 -7.26 32.73
N HIS A 297 -6.51 -8.44 32.16
CA HIS A 297 -6.19 -9.73 32.79
C HIS A 297 -4.67 -9.90 32.98
N GLU A 298 -3.85 -9.62 31.96
CA GLU A 298 -2.40 -9.71 32.07
C GLU A 298 -1.84 -8.65 33.03
N ALA A 299 -2.31 -7.40 32.95
CA ALA A 299 -1.92 -6.36 33.90
C ALA A 299 -2.26 -6.74 35.35
N PHE A 300 -3.44 -7.33 35.58
CA PHE A 300 -3.82 -7.87 36.89
C PHE A 300 -2.82 -8.93 37.36
N ARG A 301 -2.54 -9.93 36.52
CA ARG A 301 -1.61 -11.02 36.81
C ARG A 301 -0.17 -10.52 37.08
N GLU A 302 0.29 -9.49 36.37
CA GLU A 302 1.61 -8.87 36.61
C GLU A 302 1.68 -8.17 37.99
N GLN A 303 0.63 -7.46 38.42
CA GLN A 303 0.62 -6.80 39.74
C GLN A 303 0.64 -7.77 40.94
N LEU A 304 0.43 -9.07 40.71
CA LEU A 304 0.46 -10.09 41.77
C LEU A 304 1.87 -10.67 42.00
N PHE A 305 2.79 -10.60 41.04
CA PHE A 305 4.12 -11.21 41.19
C PHE A 305 4.97 -10.48 42.24
N GLY A 306 5.67 -11.25 43.09
CA GLY A 306 6.47 -10.73 44.19
C GLY A 306 5.69 -10.29 45.43
N GLU A 307 4.36 -10.17 45.35
CA GLU A 307 3.52 -9.82 46.50
C GLU A 307 3.27 -11.07 47.38
N THR A 308 3.93 -11.09 48.55
CA THR A 308 3.92 -12.19 49.52
C THR A 308 3.32 -11.81 50.87
N THR A 309 2.66 -10.66 50.98
CA THR A 309 2.03 -10.17 52.22
C THR A 309 0.98 -11.16 52.73
N VAL A 310 1.04 -11.45 54.03
CA VAL A 310 0.02 -12.23 54.74
C VAL A 310 -0.49 -11.41 55.92
N CYS A 311 -1.79 -11.12 55.93
CA CYS A 311 -2.45 -10.49 57.07
C CYS A 311 -2.89 -11.59 58.04
N SER A 312 -2.50 -11.48 59.32
CA SER A 312 -2.87 -12.42 60.40
C SER A 312 -2.66 -13.91 60.02
N PRO A 313 -1.41 -14.37 59.84
CA PRO A 313 -1.13 -15.76 59.48
C PRO A 313 -1.66 -16.74 60.53
N ASP A 314 -2.11 -17.92 60.07
CA ASP A 314 -2.54 -19.00 60.96
C ASP A 314 -1.37 -19.48 61.84
N VAL A 315 -1.58 -19.44 63.16
CA VAL A 315 -0.64 -19.93 64.19
C VAL A 315 -0.24 -21.39 63.92
N SER A 316 -1.13 -22.19 63.34
CA SER A 316 -0.92 -23.63 63.07
C SER A 316 0.09 -23.93 61.95
N ALA A 317 0.41 -22.96 61.07
CA ALA A 317 1.21 -23.23 59.87
C ALA A 317 2.66 -23.64 60.16
N PHE A 318 3.35 -22.93 61.06
CA PHE A 318 4.67 -23.33 61.56
C PHE A 318 4.95 -22.77 62.98
N PRO A 319 4.17 -23.19 64.00
CA PRO A 319 4.16 -22.53 65.31
C PRO A 319 5.53 -22.48 65.99
N LYS A 320 6.35 -23.52 65.86
CA LYS A 320 7.67 -23.62 66.52
C LYS A 320 8.86 -23.85 65.61
N HIS A 321 8.69 -23.88 64.29
CA HIS A 321 9.78 -24.28 63.39
C HIS A 321 9.94 -23.37 62.17
N LEU A 322 11.14 -23.38 61.60
CA LEU A 322 11.46 -22.75 60.30
C LEU A 322 12.29 -23.73 59.47
N LEU A 323 11.85 -24.06 58.26
CA LEU A 323 12.62 -24.89 57.33
C LEU A 323 13.74 -24.05 56.74
N LEU A 324 14.98 -24.49 56.89
CA LEU A 324 16.16 -23.72 56.47
C LEU A 324 16.64 -24.06 55.05
N GLY A 325 16.23 -25.22 54.51
CA GLY A 325 16.62 -25.73 53.19
C GLY A 325 17.42 -27.03 53.25
N GLY A 326 17.62 -27.66 52.08
CA GLY A 326 18.45 -28.85 51.91
C GLY A 326 19.93 -28.60 52.22
N VAL A 327 20.57 -29.49 52.98
CA VAL A 327 21.93 -29.22 53.51
C VAL A 327 23.04 -29.24 52.45
N ALA A 328 22.93 -30.11 51.44
CA ALA A 328 23.91 -30.19 50.34
C ALA A 328 23.49 -29.36 49.12
N ALA A 329 22.19 -29.26 48.85
CA ALA A 329 21.61 -28.46 47.79
C ALA A 329 20.27 -27.89 48.27
N SER A 330 20.24 -26.58 48.56
CA SER A 330 19.04 -25.88 48.99
C SER A 330 18.20 -25.48 47.77
N ALA A 331 17.08 -26.15 47.58
CA ALA A 331 16.04 -25.68 46.67
C ALA A 331 15.18 -24.60 47.38
N PRO A 332 14.72 -23.53 46.71
CA PRO A 332 13.88 -22.49 47.33
C PRO A 332 12.63 -23.06 48.02
N GLU A 333 12.06 -24.13 47.47
CA GLU A 333 10.88 -24.81 47.97
C GLU A 333 11.08 -25.63 49.26
N ASP A 334 12.32 -25.94 49.65
CA ASP A 334 12.65 -26.64 50.91
C ASP A 334 12.77 -25.69 52.11
N ARG A 335 12.56 -24.39 51.90
CA ARG A 335 12.87 -23.33 52.86
C ARG A 335 11.63 -22.46 53.13
N THR A 336 11.38 -22.15 54.40
CA THR A 336 10.30 -21.25 54.80
C THR A 336 10.59 -19.85 54.28
N GLY A 337 9.72 -19.34 53.39
CA GLY A 337 9.80 -17.98 52.88
C GLY A 337 9.56 -16.92 53.97
N TYR A 338 9.86 -15.66 53.68
CA TYR A 338 9.44 -14.53 54.51
C TYR A 338 8.12 -13.96 53.99
N TYR A 339 7.17 -13.77 54.90
CA TYR A 339 5.82 -13.28 54.62
C TYR A 339 5.62 -12.00 55.43
N PRO A 340 5.80 -10.81 54.83
CA PRO A 340 5.66 -9.55 55.56
C PRO A 340 4.22 -9.34 55.99
N ALA A 341 4.04 -8.70 57.14
CA ALA A 341 2.73 -8.17 57.52
C ALA A 341 2.39 -6.92 56.69
N PRO A 342 1.11 -6.54 56.52
CA PRO A 342 0.72 -5.38 55.71
C PRO A 342 1.39 -4.05 56.13
N ALA A 343 1.72 -3.88 57.41
CA ALA A 343 2.42 -2.69 57.92
C ALA A 343 3.90 -2.62 57.53
N ALA A 344 4.55 -3.77 57.30
CA ALA A 344 5.96 -3.88 56.86
C ALA A 344 6.10 -4.12 55.34
N SER A 345 5.00 -4.36 54.64
CA SER A 345 4.99 -4.68 53.22
C SER A 345 5.21 -3.46 52.34
N ALA A 346 6.29 -3.48 51.57
CA ALA A 346 6.58 -2.50 50.51
C ALA A 346 5.66 -2.62 49.29
N THR A 347 4.93 -3.74 49.15
CA THR A 347 4.16 -4.09 47.94
C THR A 347 2.65 -3.82 48.07
N THR A 348 2.17 -3.39 49.23
CA THR A 348 0.76 -3.05 49.51
C THR A 348 0.07 -2.20 48.42
N GLU A 349 0.79 -1.30 47.76
CA GLU A 349 0.28 -0.50 46.64
C GLU A 349 0.07 -1.30 45.35
N GLN A 350 0.90 -2.31 45.07
CA GLN A 350 0.71 -3.25 43.96
C GLN A 350 -0.55 -4.10 44.20
N LEU A 351 -0.76 -4.59 45.44
CA LEU A 351 -1.98 -5.33 45.79
C LEU A 351 -3.25 -4.46 45.64
N ARG A 352 -3.19 -3.17 46.03
CA ARG A 352 -4.28 -2.21 45.79
C ARG A 352 -4.54 -2.00 44.29
N HIS A 353 -3.48 -1.95 43.48
CA HIS A 353 -3.62 -1.85 42.03
C HIS A 353 -4.21 -3.13 41.42
N ALA A 354 -3.76 -4.32 41.83
CA ALA A 354 -4.34 -5.59 41.40
C ALA A 354 -5.85 -5.66 41.73
N ARG A 355 -6.24 -5.26 42.94
CA ARG A 355 -7.66 -5.18 43.35
C ARG A 355 -8.47 -4.23 42.45
N PHE A 356 -7.92 -3.07 42.09
CA PHE A 356 -8.53 -2.16 41.12
C PHE A 356 -8.65 -2.79 39.71
N LEU A 357 -7.62 -3.51 39.25
CA LEU A 357 -7.65 -4.18 37.94
C LEU A 357 -8.67 -5.32 37.89
N ALA A 358 -8.91 -6.03 39.00
CA ALA A 358 -10.00 -7.01 39.10
C ALA A 358 -11.39 -6.34 39.00
N GLN A 359 -11.58 -5.17 39.62
CA GLN A 359 -12.80 -4.37 39.46
C GLN A 359 -12.95 -3.83 38.02
N LYS A 360 -11.85 -3.36 37.41
CA LYS A 360 -11.82 -2.93 36.00
C LYS A 360 -12.20 -4.06 35.06
N LEU A 361 -11.65 -5.27 35.25
CA LEU A 361 -11.96 -6.46 34.47
C LEU A 361 -13.47 -6.77 34.52
N HIS A 362 -14.06 -6.74 35.72
CA HIS A 362 -15.50 -6.90 35.89
C HIS A 362 -16.29 -5.79 35.16
N ALA A 363 -15.87 -4.53 35.31
CA ALA A 363 -16.53 -3.39 34.66
C ALA A 363 -16.46 -3.47 33.12
N LEU A 364 -15.31 -3.81 32.53
CA LEU A 364 -15.16 -3.98 31.08
C LEU A 364 -16.15 -5.03 30.54
N ILE A 365 -16.20 -6.21 31.16
CA ILE A 365 -17.06 -7.32 30.71
C ILE A 365 -18.55 -6.95 30.82
N THR A 366 -18.96 -6.33 31.94
CA THR A 366 -20.37 -6.01 32.21
C THR A 366 -20.88 -4.78 31.47
N THR A 367 -20.03 -3.80 31.17
CA THR A 367 -20.44 -2.51 30.58
C THR A 367 -20.22 -2.38 29.06
N PHE A 368 -19.65 -3.40 28.40
CA PHE A 368 -19.52 -3.39 26.93
C PHE A 368 -20.90 -3.34 26.26
N VAL A 369 -21.17 -2.25 25.54
CA VAL A 369 -22.40 -2.02 24.76
C VAL A 369 -22.02 -1.21 23.52
N LEU A 370 -22.27 -1.76 22.32
CA LEU A 370 -22.14 -0.97 21.10
C LEU A 370 -23.29 0.06 21.03
N PRO A 371 -23.02 1.37 20.90
CA PRO A 371 -24.06 2.37 20.75
C PRO A 371 -24.72 2.25 19.35
N THR A 372 -26.02 2.51 19.30
CA THR A 372 -26.86 2.29 18.11
C THR A 372 -27.34 3.61 17.49
N GLY A 373 -27.69 3.56 16.20
CA GLY A 373 -28.17 4.73 15.43
C GLY A 373 -27.05 5.64 14.92
N THR A 374 -27.43 6.78 14.35
CA THR A 374 -26.49 7.76 13.79
C THR A 374 -25.86 8.58 14.91
N LEU A 375 -24.55 8.45 15.07
CA LEU A 375 -23.77 9.11 16.12
C LEU A 375 -22.96 10.29 15.56
N PRO A 376 -22.68 11.34 16.36
CA PRO A 376 -21.75 12.38 15.96
C PRO A 376 -20.32 11.81 15.94
N VAL A 377 -19.60 11.99 14.84
CA VAL A 377 -18.17 11.65 14.79
C VAL A 377 -17.40 12.51 15.78
N ARG A 378 -16.57 11.90 16.64
CA ARG A 378 -15.71 12.62 17.61
C ARG A 378 -14.27 12.15 17.51
N VAL A 379 -13.35 13.09 17.71
CA VAL A 379 -11.91 12.82 17.84
C VAL A 379 -11.49 13.00 19.30
N THR A 380 -10.99 11.94 19.91
CA THR A 380 -10.57 11.91 21.32
C THR A 380 -9.05 11.66 21.40
N PRO A 381 -8.24 12.62 21.87
CA PRO A 381 -6.81 12.43 22.09
C PRO A 381 -6.54 11.30 23.10
N SER A 382 -5.56 10.46 22.80
CA SER A 382 -5.23 9.25 23.55
C SER A 382 -3.74 8.93 23.47
N LEU A 383 -3.29 8.02 24.33
CA LEU A 383 -2.04 7.30 24.12
C LEU A 383 -2.29 6.10 23.18
N PHE A 384 -1.21 5.55 22.61
CA PHE A 384 -1.23 4.39 21.71
C PHE A 384 -1.05 3.09 22.52
N GLU A 385 -1.02 1.93 21.84
CA GLU A 385 -0.99 0.62 22.49
C GLU A 385 0.36 0.23 23.12
N ASP A 386 1.40 1.06 22.95
CA ASP A 386 2.66 0.96 23.70
C ASP A 386 2.54 1.41 25.17
N GLN A 387 1.47 2.13 25.50
CA GLN A 387 1.15 2.59 26.85
C GLN A 387 0.00 1.75 27.44
N SER A 388 -0.08 1.61 28.76
CA SER A 388 -1.12 0.80 29.41
C SER A 388 -2.53 1.31 29.13
N LEU A 389 -3.50 0.40 29.00
CA LEU A 389 -4.91 0.69 28.74
C LEU A 389 -5.51 1.76 29.67
N GLU A 390 -5.08 1.83 30.92
CA GLU A 390 -5.56 2.85 31.87
C GLU A 390 -5.16 4.30 31.54
N GLU A 391 -4.08 4.52 30.80
CA GLU A 391 -3.68 5.87 30.37
C GLU A 391 -4.23 6.25 28.98
N ARG A 392 -4.81 5.28 28.26
CA ARG A 392 -5.52 5.50 26.99
C ARG A 392 -6.90 6.14 27.25
N ALA A 393 -7.47 6.75 26.21
CA ALA A 393 -8.84 7.26 26.27
C ALA A 393 -9.86 6.11 26.27
N ILE A 394 -10.93 6.25 27.06
CA ILE A 394 -12.01 5.26 27.20
C ILE A 394 -12.75 5.13 25.86
N PRO A 395 -12.80 3.92 25.27
CA PRO A 395 -13.57 3.64 24.06
C PRO A 395 -15.05 3.97 24.19
N TYR A 396 -15.68 4.33 23.07
CA TYR A 396 -17.10 4.70 23.03
C TYR A 396 -18.09 3.54 23.30
N TYR A 397 -17.60 2.29 23.26
CA TYR A 397 -18.37 1.05 23.42
C TYR A 397 -18.51 0.56 24.87
N TYR A 398 -18.24 1.43 25.85
CA TYR A 398 -18.51 1.19 27.26
C TYR A 398 -19.51 2.21 27.81
N ASP A 399 -20.31 1.77 28.80
CA ASP A 399 -21.12 2.68 29.60
C ASP A 399 -20.27 3.80 30.23
N ALA A 400 -20.84 5.00 30.30
CA ALA A 400 -20.14 6.19 30.77
C ALA A 400 -19.62 6.06 32.21
N ASN A 401 -20.20 5.23 33.08
CA ASN A 401 -19.76 5.06 34.46
C ASN A 401 -18.40 4.36 34.59
N ILE A 402 -17.89 3.70 33.54
CA ILE A 402 -16.58 3.03 33.56
C ILE A 402 -15.42 4.00 33.84
N HIS A 403 -15.61 5.32 33.68
CA HIS A 403 -14.59 6.32 34.05
C HIS A 403 -14.09 6.17 35.50
N ARG A 404 -14.93 5.66 36.41
CA ARG A 404 -14.58 5.43 37.82
C ARG A 404 -13.59 4.28 38.02
N THR A 405 -13.61 3.29 37.12
CA THR A 405 -12.80 2.07 37.18
C THR A 405 -11.81 1.98 36.01
N TRP A 406 -11.52 3.10 35.33
CA TRP A 406 -10.64 3.11 34.16
C TRP A 406 -9.15 3.19 34.48
N SER A 407 -8.76 4.08 35.41
CA SER A 407 -7.36 4.37 35.76
C SER A 407 -7.13 4.38 37.25
N TYR A 408 -6.17 3.58 37.71
CA TYR A 408 -5.84 3.43 39.12
C TYR A 408 -5.22 4.73 39.65
N ALA A 409 -4.27 5.29 38.90
CA ALA A 409 -3.59 6.53 39.24
C ALA A 409 -4.54 7.73 39.38
N ARG A 410 -5.63 7.75 38.62
CA ARG A 410 -6.66 8.81 38.70
C ARG A 410 -7.67 8.55 39.79
N SER A 411 -8.14 7.31 39.97
CA SER A 411 -9.10 7.00 41.02
C SER A 411 -8.50 7.18 42.43
N LYS A 412 -7.24 6.78 42.63
CA LYS A 412 -6.49 7.07 43.86
C LYS A 412 -6.41 8.58 44.20
N ARG A 413 -6.62 9.47 43.24
CA ARG A 413 -6.57 10.94 43.40
C ARG A 413 -7.95 11.61 43.39
N GLY A 414 -9.05 10.86 43.26
CA GLY A 414 -10.38 11.44 43.04
C GLY A 414 -10.51 12.22 41.73
N ALA A 415 -9.73 11.84 40.71
CA ALA A 415 -9.58 12.54 39.44
C ALA A 415 -10.21 11.78 38.25
N GLU A 416 -11.14 10.86 38.50
CA GLU A 416 -11.76 9.98 37.49
C GLU A 416 -12.51 10.75 36.41
N ALA A 417 -13.10 11.89 36.76
CA ALA A 417 -13.76 12.79 35.81
C ALA A 417 -12.79 13.43 34.80
N THR A 418 -11.46 13.30 34.98
CA THR A 418 -10.45 13.81 34.03
C THR A 418 -10.08 12.80 32.94
N ASN A 419 -10.64 11.58 32.96
CA ASN A 419 -10.43 10.60 31.91
C ASN A 419 -10.93 11.13 30.55
N TYR A 420 -10.20 10.83 29.48
CA TYR A 420 -10.59 11.21 28.12
C TYR A 420 -11.52 10.12 27.57
N SER A 421 -12.62 10.51 26.93
CA SER A 421 -13.58 9.55 26.37
C SER A 421 -14.44 10.21 25.30
N TYR A 422 -14.91 9.41 24.34
CA TYR A 422 -16.05 9.79 23.50
C TYR A 422 -17.28 10.19 24.35
N ASN A 423 -17.52 9.50 25.47
CA ASN A 423 -18.66 9.71 26.38
C ASN A 423 -18.42 10.78 27.45
N ALA A 424 -17.38 11.62 27.33
CA ALA A 424 -16.97 12.63 28.33
C ALA A 424 -18.10 13.53 28.87
N ALA A 425 -19.04 13.93 28.00
CA ALA A 425 -20.19 14.75 28.41
C ALA A 425 -21.16 14.02 29.36
N GLN A 426 -21.27 12.69 29.29
CA GLN A 426 -22.25 11.91 30.06
C GLN A 426 -21.90 11.81 31.55
N TYR A 427 -20.61 11.87 31.90
CA TYR A 427 -20.13 11.88 33.29
C TYR A 427 -19.66 13.27 33.75
N ASN A 428 -19.98 14.33 33.01
CA ASN A 428 -19.53 15.71 33.28
C ASN A 428 -18.02 15.81 33.48
N ALA A 429 -17.26 15.38 32.47
CA ALA A 429 -15.80 15.39 32.49
C ALA A 429 -15.21 16.76 32.90
N GLN A 430 -14.07 16.73 33.58
CA GLN A 430 -13.41 17.90 34.16
C GLN A 430 -12.05 18.20 33.52
N GLY A 431 -11.63 19.45 33.64
CA GLY A 431 -10.36 19.94 33.08
C GLY A 431 -10.32 19.76 31.56
N ALA A 432 -9.15 19.37 31.04
CA ALA A 432 -8.94 19.20 29.61
C ALA A 432 -9.81 18.09 28.97
N ALA A 433 -10.32 17.11 29.73
CA ALA A 433 -11.19 16.07 29.18
C ALA A 433 -12.59 16.57 28.80
N ALA A 434 -13.04 17.70 29.36
CA ALA A 434 -14.32 18.33 29.01
C ALA A 434 -14.36 18.87 27.57
N SER A 435 -13.20 19.35 27.08
CA SER A 435 -13.03 19.97 25.75
C SER A 435 -11.64 19.62 25.20
N PRO A 436 -11.37 18.36 24.83
CA PRO A 436 -10.01 17.85 24.66
C PRO A 436 -9.25 18.48 23.49
N LEU A 437 -9.95 18.91 22.44
CA LEU A 437 -9.35 19.55 21.26
C LEU A 437 -9.10 21.06 21.44
N THR A 438 -9.36 21.64 22.62
CA THR A 438 -8.93 23.02 22.96
C THR A 438 -7.70 23.05 23.87
N ALA A 439 -7.25 21.89 24.36
CA ALA A 439 -6.08 21.76 25.24
C ALA A 439 -4.80 21.39 24.46
N GLN A 440 -3.65 21.40 25.14
CA GLN A 440 -2.37 21.03 24.54
C GLN A 440 -2.37 19.56 24.06
N LEU A 441 -2.29 19.37 22.74
CA LEU A 441 -2.28 18.07 22.07
C LEU A 441 -0.89 17.40 22.00
N GLY A 442 0.19 18.12 22.33
CA GLY A 442 1.57 17.64 22.16
C GLY A 442 1.91 16.34 22.89
N ARG A 443 1.21 16.02 24.00
CA ARG A 443 1.42 14.77 24.77
C ARG A 443 0.76 13.53 24.18
N PHE A 444 -0.08 13.69 23.15
CA PHE A 444 -0.88 12.60 22.59
C PHE A 444 -0.30 12.13 21.26
N PRO A 445 0.25 10.89 21.19
CA PRO A 445 0.68 10.28 19.94
C PRO A 445 -0.48 9.69 19.13
N PHE A 446 -1.67 9.55 19.71
CA PHE A 446 -2.82 8.90 19.08
C PHE A 446 -4.12 9.71 19.24
N PHE A 447 -5.01 9.54 18.28
CA PHE A 447 -6.34 10.15 18.26
C PHE A 447 -7.37 9.05 17.98
N ARG A 448 -8.16 8.68 18.99
CA ARG A 448 -9.34 7.81 18.77
C ARG A 448 -10.34 8.57 17.91
N ILE A 449 -10.91 7.89 16.92
CA ILE A 449 -11.94 8.44 16.04
C ILE A 449 -13.10 7.46 16.09
N GLU A 450 -14.24 7.90 16.60
CA GLU A 450 -15.38 7.03 16.92
C GLU A 450 -16.69 7.74 16.54
N GLY A 451 -17.76 6.95 16.33
CA GLY A 451 -19.07 7.45 15.87
C GLY A 451 -19.25 7.53 14.34
N HIS A 452 -18.27 7.06 13.55
CA HIS A 452 -18.32 7.05 12.08
C HIS A 452 -19.04 5.83 11.46
N LEU A 453 -19.04 4.67 12.13
CA LEU A 453 -19.68 3.46 11.58
C LEU A 453 -21.19 3.66 11.40
N GLY A 454 -21.74 3.12 10.30
CA GLY A 454 -23.15 3.30 9.91
C GLY A 454 -23.47 4.66 9.30
N GLY A 455 -22.53 5.62 9.30
CA GLY A 455 -22.68 6.91 8.63
C GLY A 455 -22.39 6.84 7.13
N ASN A 456 -22.94 7.77 6.36
CA ASN A 456 -22.58 7.94 4.96
C ASN A 456 -21.14 8.45 4.82
N VAL A 457 -20.34 7.83 3.95
CA VAL A 457 -18.91 8.12 3.81
C VAL A 457 -18.61 9.56 3.38
N GLU A 458 -19.41 10.18 2.51
CA GLU A 458 -19.19 11.58 2.11
C GLU A 458 -19.40 12.52 3.30
N THR A 459 -20.49 12.32 4.05
CA THR A 459 -20.82 13.11 5.26
C THR A 459 -19.76 12.94 6.35
N VAL A 460 -19.36 11.70 6.65
CA VAL A 460 -18.32 11.39 7.65
C VAL A 460 -16.96 11.99 7.24
N THR A 461 -16.57 11.83 5.98
CA THR A 461 -15.29 12.38 5.46
C THR A 461 -15.29 13.90 5.54
N ALA A 462 -16.38 14.56 5.15
CA ALA A 462 -16.51 16.01 5.22
C ALA A 462 -16.50 16.54 6.68
N ALA A 463 -17.16 15.85 7.60
CA ALA A 463 -17.14 16.20 9.03
C ALA A 463 -15.72 16.10 9.62
N LEU A 464 -15.01 15.00 9.35
CA LEU A 464 -13.62 14.84 9.81
C LEU A 464 -12.67 15.86 9.17
N GLN A 465 -12.76 16.10 7.86
CA GLN A 465 -11.96 17.13 7.19
C GLN A 465 -12.21 18.53 7.74
N THR A 466 -13.45 18.81 8.20
CA THR A 466 -13.80 20.06 8.87
C THR A 466 -13.16 20.16 10.26
N GLU A 467 -13.26 19.12 11.09
CA GLU A 467 -12.65 19.14 12.43
C GLU A 467 -11.11 19.18 12.37
N ILE A 468 -10.49 18.47 11.42
CA ILE A 468 -9.03 18.51 11.18
C ILE A 468 -8.56 19.93 10.89
N ARG A 469 -9.24 20.65 9.99
CA ARG A 469 -8.92 22.05 9.66
C ARG A 469 -9.19 23.00 10.82
N ASN A 470 -10.32 22.85 11.51
CA ASN A 470 -10.74 23.74 12.59
C ASN A 470 -9.89 23.59 13.87
N ARG A 471 -9.27 22.41 14.08
CA ARG A 471 -8.48 22.10 15.29
C ARG A 471 -6.99 21.88 15.01
N ASN A 472 -6.54 22.03 13.77
CA ASN A 472 -5.16 21.73 13.34
C ASN A 472 -4.71 20.31 13.71
N LEU A 473 -5.56 19.31 13.47
CA LEU A 473 -5.26 17.93 13.86
C LEU A 473 -4.16 17.33 12.97
N PRO A 474 -3.15 16.65 13.56
CA PRO A 474 -1.98 16.20 12.83
C PRO A 474 -2.20 14.82 12.16
N PHE A 475 -3.25 14.66 11.36
CA PHE A 475 -3.52 13.45 10.57
C PHE A 475 -4.39 13.77 9.35
N ILE A 476 -4.47 12.83 8.40
CA ILE A 476 -5.38 12.92 7.24
C ILE A 476 -6.39 11.77 7.22
N VAL A 477 -7.44 11.92 6.41
CA VAL A 477 -8.49 10.92 6.20
C VAL A 477 -8.52 10.50 4.74
N ARG A 478 -8.58 9.19 4.51
CA ARG A 478 -8.74 8.55 3.19
C ARG A 478 -9.94 7.61 3.24
N SER A 479 -10.67 7.51 2.14
CA SER A 479 -11.88 6.67 2.05
C SER A 479 -11.66 5.58 1.00
N ILE A 480 -11.84 4.32 1.40
CA ILE A 480 -11.51 3.12 0.61
C ILE A 480 -12.76 2.22 0.50
N MET A 481 -13.03 1.73 -0.70
CA MET A 481 -14.22 0.94 -1.01
C MET A 481 -14.00 -0.54 -0.72
N LEU A 482 -14.88 -1.13 0.09
CA LEU A 482 -14.97 -2.58 0.30
C LEU A 482 -15.76 -3.21 -0.84
N GLY A 483 -15.06 -3.54 -1.92
CA GLY A 483 -15.62 -4.20 -3.10
C GLY A 483 -14.63 -4.26 -4.26
N THR A 484 -15.11 -4.74 -5.41
CA THR A 484 -14.34 -4.86 -6.66
C THR A 484 -14.89 -3.99 -7.80
N ASP A 485 -16.04 -3.34 -7.60
CA ASP A 485 -16.73 -2.56 -8.64
C ASP A 485 -16.31 -1.09 -8.63
N ARG A 486 -15.31 -0.75 -9.44
CA ARG A 486 -14.83 0.63 -9.66
C ARG A 486 -15.91 1.62 -10.14
N THR A 487 -17.05 1.15 -10.67
CA THR A 487 -18.13 2.07 -11.11
C THR A 487 -18.90 2.68 -9.95
N ARG A 488 -18.72 2.14 -8.73
CA ARG A 488 -19.40 2.56 -7.50
C ARG A 488 -18.59 3.54 -6.65
N LEU A 489 -17.38 3.91 -7.08
CA LEU A 489 -16.57 4.90 -6.38
C LEU A 489 -17.31 6.25 -6.34
N PRO A 490 -17.53 6.85 -5.14
CA PRO A 490 -18.29 8.08 -4.98
C PRO A 490 -17.49 9.24 -5.56
N ARG A 491 -18.00 9.79 -6.68
CA ARG A 491 -17.44 10.92 -7.44
C ARG A 491 -15.94 10.78 -7.71
N LYS A 492 -15.59 10.30 -8.92
CA LYS A 492 -14.26 10.53 -9.52
C LYS A 492 -13.91 12.02 -9.47
N ARG A 493 -13.06 12.41 -8.52
CA ARG A 493 -12.48 13.75 -8.46
C ARG A 493 -11.57 13.86 -9.67
N ARG A 494 -11.81 14.83 -10.56
CA ARG A 494 -10.96 15.02 -11.75
C ARG A 494 -9.54 15.32 -11.31
N ARG A 495 -8.62 14.40 -11.59
CA ARG A 495 -7.21 14.49 -11.22
C ARG A 495 -6.48 15.15 -12.39
N TYR A 496 -6.34 16.48 -12.35
CA TYR A 496 -5.47 17.17 -13.31
C TYR A 496 -4.03 16.74 -13.07
N THR A 497 -3.26 16.53 -14.14
CA THR A 497 -1.87 16.03 -14.08
C THR A 497 -1.03 16.69 -15.17
N ASP A 498 0.27 16.43 -15.22
CA ASP A 498 1.11 16.87 -16.34
C ASP A 498 0.62 16.38 -17.72
N MET A 499 -0.09 15.24 -17.79
CA MET A 499 -0.73 14.79 -19.04
C MET A 499 -1.88 15.71 -19.46
N HIS A 500 -2.64 16.26 -18.52
CA HIS A 500 -3.64 17.29 -18.80
C HIS A 500 -3.00 18.60 -19.28
N ARG A 501 -1.84 18.97 -18.73
CA ARG A 501 -1.07 20.15 -19.17
C ARG A 501 -0.50 19.96 -20.58
N LEU A 502 -0.02 18.76 -20.89
CA LEU A 502 0.41 18.38 -22.24
C LEU A 502 -0.76 18.38 -23.23
N HIS A 503 -1.92 17.86 -22.84
CA HIS A 503 -3.15 17.89 -23.64
C HIS A 503 -3.65 19.34 -23.87
N HIS A 504 -3.52 20.24 -22.89
CA HIS A 504 -3.75 21.67 -23.09
C HIS A 504 -2.79 22.25 -24.14
N MET A 505 -1.50 21.95 -24.06
CA MET A 505 -0.50 22.43 -25.03
C MET A 505 -0.84 22.02 -26.47
N VAL A 506 -1.17 20.74 -26.70
CA VAL A 506 -1.55 20.22 -28.03
C VAL A 506 -2.82 20.90 -28.56
N ARG A 507 -3.83 21.10 -27.72
CA ARG A 507 -5.05 21.82 -28.13
C ARG A 507 -4.78 23.28 -28.49
N GLN A 508 -3.91 23.96 -27.75
CA GLN A 508 -3.51 25.34 -28.06
C GLN A 508 -2.76 25.41 -29.41
N GLU A 509 -1.82 24.48 -29.67
CA GLU A 509 -1.14 24.36 -30.96
C GLU A 509 -2.13 24.17 -32.12
N LEU A 510 -3.05 23.20 -31.99
CA LEU A 510 -4.08 22.94 -32.99
C LEU A 510 -5.03 24.14 -33.18
N SER A 511 -5.32 24.91 -32.12
CA SER A 511 -6.16 26.11 -32.24
C SER A 511 -5.45 27.24 -33.00
N HIS A 512 -4.14 27.44 -32.78
CA HIS A 512 -3.31 28.34 -33.58
C HIS A 512 -3.17 27.85 -35.03
N GLN A 513 -3.19 26.54 -35.26
CA GLN A 513 -3.22 25.96 -36.61
C GLN A 513 -4.56 26.22 -37.32
N MET A 514 -5.70 26.19 -36.61
CA MET A 514 -6.99 26.65 -37.18
C MET A 514 -6.92 28.12 -37.57
N ASP A 515 -6.31 28.99 -36.76
CA ASP A 515 -6.17 30.43 -37.08
C ASP A 515 -5.32 30.65 -38.35
N ASP A 516 -4.24 29.89 -38.55
CA ASP A 516 -3.46 29.90 -39.79
C ASP A 516 -4.31 29.44 -40.99
N VAL A 517 -5.11 28.38 -40.85
CA VAL A 517 -6.02 27.86 -41.90
C VAL A 517 -7.12 28.87 -42.25
N LEU A 518 -7.72 29.53 -41.25
CA LEU A 518 -8.75 30.56 -41.42
C LEU A 518 -8.21 31.80 -42.14
N SER A 519 -7.04 32.28 -41.73
CA SER A 519 -6.37 33.44 -42.32
C SER A 519 -5.93 33.17 -43.77
N PHE A 520 -5.33 32.01 -44.01
CA PHE A 520 -4.88 31.59 -45.33
C PHE A 520 -6.05 31.35 -46.29
N SER A 521 -7.11 30.69 -45.85
CA SER A 521 -8.31 30.45 -46.66
C SER A 521 -8.91 31.75 -47.21
N THR A 522 -8.99 32.78 -46.36
CA THR A 522 -9.46 34.12 -46.76
C THR A 522 -8.51 34.78 -47.77
N THR A 523 -7.20 34.70 -47.51
CA THR A 523 -6.18 35.32 -48.37
C THR A 523 -6.12 34.62 -49.74
N PHE A 524 -6.18 33.30 -49.75
CA PHE A 524 -6.20 32.47 -50.95
C PHE A 524 -7.42 32.80 -51.83
N LYS A 525 -8.62 32.89 -51.26
CA LYS A 525 -9.81 33.38 -51.96
C LYS A 525 -9.57 34.77 -52.57
N ASN A 526 -9.00 35.70 -51.81
CA ASN A 526 -8.77 37.07 -52.27
C ASN A 526 -7.71 37.15 -53.40
N GLN A 527 -6.66 36.32 -53.35
CA GLN A 527 -5.66 36.19 -54.42
C GLN A 527 -6.28 35.62 -55.70
N VAL A 528 -7.14 34.60 -55.58
CA VAL A 528 -7.90 34.03 -56.72
C VAL A 528 -8.85 35.08 -57.31
N PHE A 529 -9.55 35.85 -56.47
CA PHE A 529 -10.40 36.94 -56.93
C PHE A 529 -9.62 37.99 -57.72
N ALA A 530 -8.51 38.48 -57.16
CA ALA A 530 -7.65 39.47 -57.83
C ALA A 530 -7.10 38.96 -59.17
N ALA A 531 -6.75 37.68 -59.28
CA ALA A 531 -6.31 37.08 -60.54
C ALA A 531 -7.44 36.95 -61.59
N VAL A 532 -8.68 36.66 -61.17
CA VAL A 532 -9.84 36.71 -62.08
C VAL A 532 -10.11 38.16 -62.53
N ASP A 533 -10.06 39.14 -61.61
CA ASP A 533 -10.25 40.57 -61.92
C ASP A 533 -9.16 41.13 -62.86
N LEU A 534 -7.92 40.65 -62.75
CA LEU A 534 -6.83 40.96 -63.67
C LEU A 534 -6.90 40.17 -65.00
N GLY A 535 -7.95 39.39 -65.24
CA GLY A 535 -8.12 38.57 -66.44
C GLY A 535 -7.04 37.49 -66.61
N GLN A 536 -6.40 37.09 -65.50
CA GLN A 536 -5.40 36.02 -65.43
C GLN A 536 -6.05 34.64 -65.21
N VAL A 537 -7.32 34.58 -64.80
CA VAL A 537 -8.12 33.34 -64.82
C VAL A 537 -9.46 33.65 -65.47
N ARG A 538 -9.97 32.76 -66.31
CA ARG A 538 -11.30 32.86 -66.93
C ARG A 538 -12.16 31.68 -66.51
N ASP A 539 -13.47 31.91 -66.44
CA ASP A 539 -14.45 30.87 -66.18
C ASP A 539 -14.47 29.81 -67.30
N ILE A 540 -14.81 28.58 -66.92
CA ILE A 540 -14.95 27.45 -67.83
C ILE A 540 -16.27 27.64 -68.59
N PRO A 541 -16.30 27.53 -69.94
CA PRO A 541 -17.55 27.60 -70.68
C PRO A 541 -18.46 26.43 -70.33
N GLU A 542 -19.78 26.63 -70.37
CA GLU A 542 -20.78 25.58 -70.19
C GLU A 542 -20.48 24.37 -71.09
N ASP A 543 -20.30 23.20 -70.47
CA ASP A 543 -20.55 21.94 -71.13
C ASP A 543 -22.04 21.86 -71.49
N GLY A 544 -22.34 21.48 -72.73
CA GLY A 544 -23.66 21.63 -73.38
C GLY A 544 -24.78 20.72 -72.86
N GLN A 545 -24.84 20.47 -71.55
CA GLN A 545 -25.83 19.66 -70.84
C GLN A 545 -26.58 20.45 -69.75
N GLY A 546 -26.59 21.79 -69.82
CA GLY A 546 -27.59 22.63 -69.14
C GLY A 546 -27.50 22.67 -67.61
N THR A 547 -26.33 22.40 -67.03
CA THR A 547 -26.05 22.68 -65.62
C THR A 547 -25.28 24.01 -65.56
N PRO A 548 -25.68 24.99 -64.72
CA PRO A 548 -25.03 26.30 -64.71
C PRO A 548 -23.55 26.17 -64.31
N ALA A 549 -22.66 26.62 -65.19
CA ALA A 549 -21.22 26.63 -64.93
C ALA A 549 -20.91 27.57 -63.76
N ARG A 550 -20.47 27.02 -62.62
CA ARG A 550 -20.01 27.82 -61.48
C ARG A 550 -18.75 28.59 -61.87
N THR A 551 -18.77 29.89 -61.66
CA THR A 551 -17.59 30.74 -61.86
C THR A 551 -16.48 30.37 -60.87
N VAL A 552 -15.23 30.66 -61.23
CA VAL A 552 -14.08 30.39 -60.35
C VAL A 552 -14.20 31.16 -59.03
N LYS A 553 -14.84 32.34 -59.04
CA LYS A 553 -15.14 33.13 -57.84
C LYS A 553 -16.22 32.49 -56.96
N GLU A 554 -17.28 31.90 -57.53
CA GLU A 554 -18.31 31.19 -56.77
C GLU A 554 -17.74 29.95 -56.08
N THR A 555 -16.96 29.14 -56.81
CA THR A 555 -16.28 27.95 -56.28
C THR A 555 -15.31 28.34 -55.15
N ALA A 556 -14.47 29.37 -55.35
CA ALA A 556 -13.58 29.88 -54.31
C ALA A 556 -14.34 30.44 -53.10
N THR A 557 -15.51 31.05 -53.30
CA THR A 557 -16.37 31.53 -52.20
C THR A 557 -16.95 30.36 -51.41
N GLN A 558 -17.51 29.37 -52.10
CA GLN A 558 -18.13 28.20 -51.47
C GLN A 558 -17.13 27.40 -50.64
N LYS A 559 -15.93 27.13 -51.19
CA LYS A 559 -14.88 26.39 -50.49
C LYS A 559 -14.25 27.18 -49.34
N ASN A 560 -14.03 28.49 -49.51
CA ASN A 560 -13.64 29.34 -48.38
C ASN A 560 -14.68 29.26 -47.26
N THR A 561 -15.98 29.43 -47.55
CA THR A 561 -17.05 29.37 -46.53
C THR A 561 -17.12 28.01 -45.83
N ALA A 562 -16.90 26.91 -46.54
CA ALA A 562 -16.80 25.58 -45.93
C ALA A 562 -15.63 25.50 -44.93
N VAL A 563 -14.42 25.94 -45.33
CA VAL A 563 -13.25 26.00 -44.44
C VAL A 563 -13.49 26.93 -43.25
N GLN A 564 -14.00 28.14 -43.47
CA GLN A 564 -14.29 29.12 -42.42
C GLN A 564 -15.24 28.55 -41.36
N THR A 565 -16.32 27.90 -41.79
CA THR A 565 -17.32 27.32 -40.89
C THR A 565 -16.71 26.20 -40.03
N LYS A 566 -16.01 25.26 -40.67
CA LYS A 566 -15.49 24.06 -40.00
C LYS A 566 -14.25 24.30 -39.14
N ALA A 567 -13.30 25.11 -39.61
CA ALA A 567 -12.15 25.48 -38.80
C ALA A 567 -12.54 26.38 -37.60
N THR A 568 -13.54 27.26 -37.73
CA THR A 568 -14.09 28.02 -36.58
C THR A 568 -14.78 27.08 -35.58
N GLY A 569 -15.56 26.12 -36.06
CA GLY A 569 -16.17 25.06 -35.25
C GLY A 569 -15.13 24.31 -34.43
N ALA A 570 -14.12 23.72 -35.09
CA ALA A 570 -13.02 23.02 -34.42
C ALA A 570 -12.27 23.90 -33.41
N ARG A 571 -11.86 25.12 -33.81
CA ARG A 571 -11.18 26.09 -32.94
C ARG A 571 -11.97 26.36 -31.65
N SER A 572 -13.29 26.53 -31.76
CA SER A 572 -14.16 26.83 -30.61
C SER A 572 -14.22 25.71 -29.56
N GLN A 573 -13.92 24.46 -29.94
CA GLN A 573 -13.85 23.34 -29.01
C GLN A 573 -12.44 23.15 -28.43
N LEU A 574 -11.39 23.42 -29.22
CA LEU A 574 -9.99 23.30 -28.79
C LEU A 574 -9.64 24.26 -27.64
N VAL A 575 -10.22 25.46 -27.60
CA VAL A 575 -9.94 26.48 -26.57
C VAL A 575 -10.72 26.31 -25.25
N LYS A 576 -11.59 25.30 -25.13
CA LYS A 576 -12.34 25.01 -23.89
C LYS A 576 -11.45 24.36 -22.82
N GLN A 577 -11.93 24.25 -21.58
CA GLN A 577 -11.24 23.41 -20.58
C GLN A 577 -11.32 21.92 -20.92
N TYR A 578 -10.37 21.10 -20.45
CA TYR A 578 -10.34 19.64 -20.73
C TYR A 578 -11.68 18.95 -20.47
N GLY A 579 -12.33 19.30 -19.36
CA GLY A 579 -13.63 18.75 -18.99
C GLY A 579 -14.76 19.01 -19.99
N ASP A 580 -14.80 20.20 -20.60
CA ASP A 580 -15.80 20.57 -21.61
C ASP A 580 -15.41 20.11 -23.01
N TYR A 581 -14.10 20.03 -23.29
CA TYR A 581 -13.55 19.37 -24.47
C TYR A 581 -14.03 17.91 -24.53
N GLN A 582 -13.91 17.15 -23.44
CA GLN A 582 -14.30 15.74 -23.38
C GLN A 582 -15.77 15.54 -23.77
N THR A 583 -16.68 16.37 -23.24
CA THR A 583 -18.11 16.32 -23.59
C THR A 583 -18.39 16.63 -25.07
N ASN A 584 -17.52 17.41 -25.73
CA ASN A 584 -17.70 17.84 -27.13
C ASN A 584 -16.74 17.15 -28.11
N LYS A 585 -15.96 16.15 -27.68
CA LYS A 585 -14.90 15.49 -28.47
C LYS A 585 -15.37 14.98 -29.83
N ALA A 586 -16.57 14.42 -29.91
CA ALA A 586 -17.15 13.94 -31.18
C ALA A 586 -17.41 15.08 -32.19
N VAL A 587 -17.85 16.25 -31.72
CA VAL A 587 -18.10 17.44 -32.55
C VAL A 587 -16.76 17.98 -33.08
N LEU A 588 -15.76 18.09 -32.22
CA LEU A 588 -14.41 18.51 -32.62
C LEU A 588 -13.85 17.61 -33.72
N LYS A 589 -13.90 16.28 -33.55
CA LYS A 589 -13.38 15.34 -34.56
C LYS A 589 -14.08 15.49 -35.91
N ALA A 590 -15.40 15.70 -35.90
CA ALA A 590 -16.16 15.94 -37.12
C ALA A 590 -15.71 17.25 -37.78
N ASP A 591 -15.66 18.36 -37.05
CA ASP A 591 -15.28 19.66 -37.61
C ASP A 591 -13.81 19.71 -38.05
N MET A 592 -12.89 19.04 -37.35
CA MET A 592 -11.49 18.94 -37.78
C MET A 592 -11.37 18.17 -39.11
N ARG A 593 -11.98 16.99 -39.21
CA ARG A 593 -12.00 16.19 -40.45
C ARG A 593 -12.65 16.97 -41.60
N ASP A 594 -13.80 17.57 -41.36
CA ASP A 594 -14.54 18.32 -42.38
C ASP A 594 -13.76 19.58 -42.80
N ALA A 595 -13.00 20.22 -41.90
CA ALA A 595 -12.08 21.30 -42.23
C ALA A 595 -10.88 20.82 -43.06
N MET A 596 -10.31 19.64 -42.77
CA MET A 596 -9.22 19.04 -43.58
C MET A 596 -9.72 18.74 -44.99
N GLN A 597 -10.90 18.13 -45.10
CA GLN A 597 -11.55 17.86 -46.38
C GLN A 597 -11.82 19.16 -47.15
N ALA A 598 -12.44 20.16 -46.51
CA ALA A 598 -12.72 21.44 -47.15
C ALA A 598 -11.44 22.16 -47.62
N ALA A 599 -10.36 22.12 -46.83
CA ALA A 599 -9.06 22.69 -47.21
C ALA A 599 -8.42 21.95 -48.39
N GLY A 600 -8.48 20.61 -48.39
CA GLY A 600 -8.01 19.76 -49.48
C GLY A 600 -8.79 19.98 -50.78
N GLU A 601 -10.12 20.01 -50.71
CA GLU A 601 -11.00 20.30 -51.84
C GLU A 601 -10.78 21.71 -52.40
N PHE A 602 -10.59 22.72 -51.54
CA PHE A 602 -10.31 24.10 -51.97
C PHE A 602 -9.00 24.19 -52.78
N LYS A 603 -7.96 23.46 -52.35
CA LYS A 603 -6.69 23.37 -53.09
C LYS A 603 -6.82 22.52 -54.37
N TYR A 604 -7.58 21.43 -54.33
CA TYR A 604 -7.76 20.51 -55.46
C TYR A 604 -8.55 21.15 -56.60
N GLU A 605 -9.73 21.71 -56.34
CA GLU A 605 -10.61 22.28 -57.37
C GLU A 605 -10.00 23.51 -58.06
N LEU A 606 -9.12 24.24 -57.37
CA LEU A 606 -8.39 25.38 -57.94
C LEU A 606 -6.98 25.03 -58.44
N GLY A 607 -6.53 23.78 -58.33
CA GLY A 607 -5.16 23.35 -58.66
C GLY A 607 -4.72 23.65 -60.09
N ASN A 608 -5.66 23.74 -61.05
CA ASN A 608 -5.37 24.12 -62.43
C ASN A 608 -5.07 25.62 -62.62
N ALA A 609 -5.44 26.46 -61.65
CA ALA A 609 -5.22 27.90 -61.68
C ALA A 609 -4.08 28.35 -60.74
N VAL A 610 -3.62 27.48 -59.81
CA VAL A 610 -2.77 27.92 -58.69
C VAL A 610 -1.60 26.97 -58.44
N LYS A 611 -0.41 27.53 -58.26
CA LYS A 611 0.81 26.81 -57.90
C LYS A 611 1.17 27.11 -56.45
N THR A 612 1.40 26.07 -55.65
CA THR A 612 2.06 26.24 -54.34
C THR A 612 3.56 26.37 -54.50
N GLU A 613 4.14 27.43 -53.95
CA GLU A 613 5.58 27.68 -53.98
C GLU A 613 6.30 27.08 -52.76
N PHE A 614 5.58 26.90 -51.64
CA PHE A 614 6.03 26.23 -50.42
C PHE A 614 4.84 25.64 -49.64
N VAL A 615 5.11 24.92 -48.55
CA VAL A 615 4.08 24.28 -47.70
C VAL A 615 3.09 25.32 -47.18
N THR A 616 1.84 25.24 -47.62
CA THR A 616 0.77 26.16 -47.18
C THR A 616 0.22 25.77 -45.81
N PRO A 617 -0.52 26.66 -45.12
CA PRO A 617 -1.30 26.27 -43.94
C PRO A 617 -2.28 25.11 -44.17
N PHE A 618 -2.83 24.95 -45.38
CA PHE A 618 -3.64 23.77 -45.72
C PHE A 618 -2.79 22.50 -45.77
N ASP A 619 -1.63 22.54 -46.42
CA ASP A 619 -0.70 21.40 -46.50
C ASP A 619 -0.17 21.00 -45.12
N ALA A 620 0.19 22.00 -44.30
CA ALA A 620 0.62 21.79 -42.93
C ALA A 620 -0.52 21.23 -42.06
N TYR A 621 -1.78 21.60 -42.30
CA TYR A 621 -2.90 21.08 -41.54
C TYR A 621 -3.26 19.63 -41.93
N ILE A 622 -3.31 19.34 -43.23
CA ILE A 622 -3.57 18.00 -43.76
C ILE A 622 -2.43 17.03 -43.39
N GLY A 623 -1.18 17.52 -43.37
CA GLY A 623 0.00 16.73 -43.05
C GLY A 623 0.34 16.61 -41.55
N ASN A 624 -0.34 17.31 -40.64
CA ASN A 624 0.03 17.31 -39.21
C ASN A 624 -0.64 16.16 -38.42
N PRO A 625 0.12 15.18 -37.89
CA PRO A 625 -0.43 14.09 -37.08
C PRO A 625 -0.74 14.49 -35.63
N HIS A 626 -0.44 15.71 -35.15
CA HIS A 626 -0.65 16.10 -33.74
C HIS A 626 -2.11 16.03 -33.29
N HIS A 627 -3.08 15.95 -34.21
CA HIS A 627 -4.47 15.66 -33.88
C HIS A 627 -4.68 14.25 -33.30
N TRP A 628 -3.81 13.28 -33.59
CA TRP A 628 -3.79 11.95 -32.96
C TRP A 628 -3.34 12.00 -31.50
N TRP A 629 -2.50 12.98 -31.13
CA TRP A 629 -1.98 13.08 -29.76
C TRP A 629 -3.10 13.41 -28.77
N LEU A 630 -4.16 14.11 -29.19
CA LEU A 630 -5.35 14.30 -28.35
C LEU A 630 -6.00 12.95 -27.99
N ASP A 631 -6.12 12.03 -28.95
CA ASP A 631 -6.70 10.71 -28.71
C ASP A 631 -5.80 9.82 -27.84
N TRP A 632 -4.48 9.83 -28.08
CA TRP A 632 -3.52 9.07 -27.27
C TRP A 632 -3.45 9.60 -25.84
N LEU A 633 -3.44 10.92 -25.64
CA LEU A 633 -3.43 11.51 -24.30
C LEU A 633 -4.74 11.23 -23.55
N ASP A 634 -5.88 11.24 -24.23
CA ASP A 634 -7.16 10.85 -23.63
C ASP A 634 -7.19 9.38 -23.19
N GLU A 635 -6.58 8.48 -23.99
CA GLU A 635 -6.45 7.06 -23.64
C GLU A 635 -5.50 6.84 -22.45
N GLU A 636 -4.31 7.45 -22.46
CA GLU A 636 -3.36 7.39 -21.35
C GLU A 636 -3.91 8.01 -20.05
N ILE A 637 -4.61 9.15 -20.14
CA ILE A 637 -5.31 9.74 -18.99
C ILE A 637 -6.36 8.77 -18.44
N SER A 638 -7.16 8.12 -19.30
CA SER A 638 -8.18 7.15 -18.89
C SER A 638 -7.57 5.90 -18.22
N VAL A 639 -6.46 5.38 -18.77
CA VAL A 639 -5.71 4.25 -18.18
C VAL A 639 -5.14 4.61 -16.82
N TRP A 640 -4.52 5.79 -16.70
CA TRP A 640 -3.96 6.28 -15.44
C TRP A 640 -5.04 6.56 -14.38
N GLU A 641 -6.15 7.23 -14.75
CA GLU A 641 -7.29 7.45 -13.85
C GLU A 641 -7.88 6.11 -13.38
N GLY A 642 -7.96 5.12 -14.26
CA GLY A 642 -8.39 3.76 -13.91
C GLY A 642 -7.46 3.09 -12.89
N GLY A 643 -6.14 3.21 -13.07
CA GLY A 643 -5.15 2.68 -12.13
C GLY A 643 -5.20 3.36 -10.75
N GLU A 644 -5.42 4.68 -10.69
CA GLU A 644 -5.62 5.41 -9.43
C GLU A 644 -6.97 5.10 -8.76
N ASP A 645 -8.01 4.82 -9.54
CA ASP A 645 -9.30 4.36 -9.02
C ASP A 645 -9.23 2.95 -8.44
N ASP A 646 -8.46 2.05 -9.05
CA ASP A 646 -8.21 0.71 -8.50
C ASP A 646 -7.53 0.79 -7.12
N LYS A 647 -6.69 1.81 -6.85
CA LYS A 647 -6.09 2.06 -5.51
C LYS A 647 -7.09 2.50 -4.44
N LEU A 648 -8.32 2.83 -4.82
CA LEU A 648 -9.42 3.09 -3.90
C LEU A 648 -10.20 1.81 -3.55
N LEU A 649 -9.91 0.67 -4.17
CA LEU A 649 -10.48 -0.65 -3.83
C LEU A 649 -9.66 -1.32 -2.71
N PHE A 650 -10.35 -1.87 -1.70
CA PHE A 650 -9.74 -2.35 -0.45
C PHE A 650 -8.60 -3.35 -0.65
N ASN A 651 -8.75 -4.36 -1.51
CA ASN A 651 -7.71 -5.37 -1.73
C ASN A 651 -6.43 -4.80 -2.37
N LYS A 652 -6.58 -3.87 -3.32
CA LYS A 652 -5.46 -3.20 -3.97
C LYS A 652 -4.78 -2.24 -3.00
N PHE A 653 -5.57 -1.50 -2.22
CA PHE A 653 -5.09 -0.65 -1.14
C PHE A 653 -4.27 -1.43 -0.10
N LEU A 654 -4.75 -2.58 0.38
CA LEU A 654 -4.01 -3.45 1.31
C LEU A 654 -2.70 -3.98 0.71
N THR A 655 -2.70 -4.32 -0.59
CA THR A 655 -1.49 -4.79 -1.29
C THR A 655 -0.40 -3.70 -1.32
N GLU A 656 -0.78 -2.43 -1.51
CA GLU A 656 0.14 -1.30 -1.51
C GLU A 656 0.46 -0.81 -0.08
N ASN A 657 -0.42 -1.07 0.90
CA ASN A 657 -0.32 -0.58 2.27
C ASN A 657 -0.52 -1.74 3.29
N PRO A 658 0.38 -2.75 3.33
CA PRO A 658 0.20 -3.95 4.16
C PRO A 658 0.28 -3.70 5.68
N GLY A 659 0.62 -2.48 6.09
CA GLY A 659 0.57 -2.03 7.49
C GLY A 659 -0.80 -1.50 7.94
N ALA A 660 -1.85 -1.63 7.12
CA ALA A 660 -3.20 -1.20 7.48
C ALA A 660 -3.80 -2.09 8.59
N GLU A 661 -4.09 -1.51 9.74
CA GLU A 661 -4.63 -2.24 10.90
C GLU A 661 -5.66 -1.38 11.67
N HIS A 662 -6.62 -2.04 12.33
CA HIS A 662 -7.64 -1.35 13.11
C HIS A 662 -7.17 -1.00 14.53
N PHE A 663 -7.27 0.28 14.87
CA PHE A 663 -7.01 0.81 16.21
C PHE A 663 -8.12 1.76 16.71
N ALA A 664 -9.27 1.83 16.02
CA ALA A 664 -10.35 2.78 16.31
C ALA A 664 -9.89 4.26 16.34
N GLY A 665 -8.99 4.62 15.42
CA GLY A 665 -8.31 5.92 15.43
C GLY A 665 -7.05 5.94 14.58
N VAL A 666 -6.21 6.96 14.79
CA VAL A 666 -5.01 7.22 13.98
C VAL A 666 -3.88 7.81 14.82
N ALA A 667 -2.64 7.41 14.52
CA ALA A 667 -1.45 8.01 15.11
C ALA A 667 -1.16 9.39 14.53
N ARG A 668 -0.46 10.22 15.31
CA ARG A 668 0.06 11.52 14.90
C ARG A 668 0.97 11.39 13.67
N GLY A 669 0.65 12.11 12.60
CA GLY A 669 1.31 12.05 11.29
C GLY A 669 0.75 10.99 10.34
N GLY A 670 -0.15 10.11 10.83
CA GLY A 670 -0.71 9.00 10.08
C GLY A 670 -1.91 9.33 9.20
N THR A 671 -2.49 8.27 8.64
CA THR A 671 -3.70 8.31 7.80
C THR A 671 -4.79 7.46 8.42
N PHE A 672 -5.95 8.06 8.67
CA PHE A 672 -7.17 7.35 9.06
C PHE A 672 -7.90 6.89 7.80
N VAL A 673 -8.23 5.62 7.73
CA VAL A 673 -8.80 4.97 6.54
C VAL A 673 -10.23 4.55 6.86
N LEU A 674 -11.20 5.25 6.29
CA LEU A 674 -12.62 4.89 6.34
C LEU A 674 -12.89 3.82 5.28
N VAL A 675 -13.41 2.67 5.68
CA VAL A 675 -13.79 1.59 4.76
C VAL A 675 -15.31 1.54 4.64
N TYR A 676 -15.82 1.71 3.43
CA TYR A 676 -17.25 1.83 3.14
C TYR A 676 -17.72 0.79 2.11
N ASP A 677 -19.01 0.46 2.16
CA ASP A 677 -19.63 -0.56 1.30
C ASP A 677 -20.27 0.01 0.02
N LEU A 678 -20.90 -0.87 -0.78
CA LEU A 678 -21.63 -0.53 -2.00
C LEU A 678 -22.82 0.44 -1.79
N THR A 679 -23.24 0.70 -0.55
CA THR A 679 -24.30 1.65 -0.19
C THR A 679 -23.77 3.03 0.20
N ASN A 680 -22.45 3.25 0.10
CA ASN A 680 -21.73 4.40 0.64
C ASN A 680 -21.80 4.51 2.17
N THR A 681 -22.04 3.40 2.88
CA THR A 681 -22.08 3.35 4.35
C THR A 681 -20.71 2.92 4.88
N VAL A 682 -20.18 3.63 5.87
CA VAL A 682 -18.92 3.27 6.54
C VAL A 682 -19.14 2.04 7.42
N VAL A 683 -18.42 0.96 7.14
CA VAL A 683 -18.58 -0.35 7.78
C VAL A 683 -17.37 -0.80 8.60
N ALA A 684 -16.19 -0.23 8.33
CA ALA A 684 -14.95 -0.52 9.05
C ALA A 684 -14.00 0.68 9.03
N ASP A 685 -12.97 0.66 9.89
CA ASP A 685 -11.86 1.62 9.87
C ASP A 685 -10.49 0.96 10.10
N PHE A 686 -9.47 1.62 9.57
CA PHE A 686 -8.06 1.25 9.63
C PHE A 686 -7.17 2.47 9.83
N MET A 687 -5.93 2.23 10.25
CA MET A 687 -4.87 3.21 10.40
C MET A 687 -3.68 2.84 9.51
N LEU A 688 -3.04 3.86 8.93
CA LEU A 688 -1.63 3.79 8.54
C LEU A 688 -0.80 4.71 9.44
N SER A 689 0.38 4.26 9.85
CA SER A 689 1.35 5.02 10.64
C SER A 689 2.06 6.14 9.86
N TYR A 690 1.81 6.24 8.55
CA TYR A 690 2.40 7.20 7.64
C TYR A 690 1.33 7.99 6.86
N HIS A 691 1.78 9.10 6.27
CA HIS A 691 0.97 9.97 5.45
C HIS A 691 0.77 9.36 4.05
N CYS A 692 -0.47 8.99 3.72
CA CYS A 692 -0.86 8.35 2.46
C CYS A 692 -1.97 9.20 1.78
N PRO A 693 -1.62 10.39 1.25
CA PRO A 693 -2.59 11.34 0.72
C PRO A 693 -3.26 10.81 -0.55
N GLU A 694 -4.49 11.25 -0.79
CA GLU A 694 -5.09 11.17 -2.13
C GLU A 694 -4.39 12.23 -3.02
N PRO A 695 -3.93 11.89 -4.23
CA PRO A 695 -3.38 12.87 -5.17
C PRO A 695 -4.50 13.79 -5.69
N VAL A 696 -4.73 14.89 -4.98
CA VAL A 696 -5.69 15.94 -5.36
C VAL A 696 -4.91 17.13 -5.91
N GLU A 697 -4.51 17.05 -7.18
CA GLU A 697 -4.09 18.22 -7.94
C GLU A 697 -5.31 19.13 -8.22
N GLN A 698 -5.10 20.43 -8.06
CA GLN A 698 -6.16 21.42 -8.29
C GLN A 698 -6.41 21.60 -9.78
N VAL A 699 -7.65 21.95 -10.15
CA VAL A 699 -7.98 22.39 -11.50
C VAL A 699 -7.21 23.68 -11.77
N VAL A 700 -6.14 23.59 -12.55
CA VAL A 700 -5.37 24.76 -12.99
C VAL A 700 -6.22 25.52 -14.01
N ASP A 701 -6.32 26.85 -13.84
CA ASP A 701 -6.98 27.73 -14.79
C ASP A 701 -6.22 27.71 -16.13
N GLU A 702 -6.77 27.01 -17.12
CA GLU A 702 -6.19 26.79 -18.46
C GLU A 702 -6.17 28.09 -19.28
N LYS A 703 -5.18 28.96 -19.02
CA LYS A 703 -5.01 30.22 -19.75
C LYS A 703 -4.59 29.98 -21.21
N PRO A 704 -5.06 30.80 -22.16
CA PRO A 704 -4.60 30.76 -23.54
C PRO A 704 -3.09 30.96 -23.63
N LEU A 705 -2.40 30.13 -24.41
CA LEU A 705 -0.95 30.22 -24.58
C LEU A 705 -0.62 31.21 -25.72
N PRO A 706 0.20 32.25 -25.46
CA PRO A 706 0.58 33.20 -26.50
C PRO A 706 1.40 32.50 -27.59
N ARG A 707 1.13 32.87 -28.84
CA ARG A 707 1.83 32.30 -30.00
C ARG A 707 3.31 32.73 -30.00
N PRO A 708 4.27 31.81 -30.15
CA PRO A 708 5.68 32.16 -30.33
C PRO A 708 5.90 32.96 -31.63
N ASP A 709 6.63 34.08 -31.54
CA ASP A 709 6.93 34.97 -32.68
C ASP A 709 8.09 34.44 -33.53
N VAL A 710 7.89 33.23 -34.09
CA VAL A 710 8.91 32.49 -34.86
C VAL A 710 8.48 32.29 -36.32
N LYS A 711 7.18 32.41 -36.63
CA LYS A 711 6.63 32.22 -37.99
C LYS A 711 6.15 33.57 -38.55
N PRO A 712 6.91 34.23 -39.44
CA PRO A 712 6.51 35.50 -40.04
C PRO A 712 5.17 35.42 -40.77
N GLY A 713 4.28 36.38 -40.53
CA GLY A 713 2.92 36.40 -41.09
C GLY A 713 2.85 36.36 -42.63
N TRP A 714 3.90 36.83 -43.32
CA TRP A 714 3.98 36.75 -44.78
C TRP A 714 4.03 35.31 -45.31
N ILE A 715 4.59 34.37 -44.54
CA ILE A 715 4.66 32.94 -44.89
C ILE A 715 3.28 32.29 -44.72
N VAL A 716 2.52 32.71 -43.71
CA VAL A 716 1.15 32.22 -43.49
C VAL A 716 0.22 32.64 -44.64
N THR A 717 0.47 33.81 -45.25
CA THR A 717 -0.44 34.43 -46.23
C THR A 717 -0.07 34.20 -47.70
N ASN A 718 1.19 33.94 -48.06
CA ASN A 718 1.66 33.97 -49.46
C ASN A 718 2.22 32.64 -50.02
N GLY A 719 1.68 31.49 -49.58
CA GLY A 719 2.13 30.17 -50.06
C GLY A 719 1.73 29.78 -51.50
N ILE A 720 0.94 30.61 -52.18
CA ILE A 720 0.36 30.32 -53.50
C ILE A 720 0.63 31.46 -54.49
N LYS A 721 0.90 31.08 -55.75
CA LYS A 721 0.95 31.96 -56.91
C LYS A 721 -0.08 31.51 -57.94
N VAL A 722 -0.97 32.43 -58.35
CA VAL A 722 -1.96 32.15 -59.41
C VAL A 722 -1.26 32.18 -60.78
N LEU A 723 -1.60 31.25 -61.66
CA LEU A 723 -1.04 31.10 -63.01
C LEU A 723 -2.07 31.50 -64.08
N PRO A 724 -1.64 32.14 -65.19
CA PRO A 724 -2.49 32.30 -66.36
C PRO A 724 -2.76 30.95 -67.05
N PRO A 725 -3.89 30.79 -67.77
CA PRO A 725 -4.22 29.52 -68.40
C PRO A 725 -3.20 29.26 -69.51
N VAL A 726 -2.74 28.01 -69.64
CA VAL A 726 -1.71 27.62 -70.63
C VAL A 726 -2.08 28.09 -72.05
N GLN A 727 -3.38 28.05 -72.40
CA GLN A 727 -3.89 28.52 -73.68
C GLN A 727 -3.70 30.03 -73.91
N LYS A 728 -3.73 30.88 -72.88
CA LYS A 728 -3.49 32.33 -72.99
C LYS A 728 -2.01 32.61 -73.21
N TYR A 729 -1.13 31.99 -72.40
CA TYR A 729 0.32 32.12 -72.54
C TYR A 729 0.82 31.65 -73.92
N VAL A 730 0.28 30.54 -74.43
CA VAL A 730 0.59 30.04 -75.79
C VAL A 730 0.04 30.98 -76.87
N ARG A 731 -1.18 31.50 -76.72
CA ARG A 731 -1.81 32.38 -77.72
C ARG A 731 -1.15 33.75 -77.79
N GLU A 732 -0.84 34.38 -76.66
CA GLU A 732 -0.09 35.64 -76.61
C GLU A 732 1.32 35.50 -77.21
N ARG A 733 2.02 34.39 -76.96
CA ARG A 733 3.28 34.06 -77.65
C ARG A 733 3.11 33.84 -79.15
N LEU A 734 1.99 33.27 -79.59
CA LEU A 734 1.67 33.06 -81.01
C LEU A 734 1.34 34.38 -81.73
N ASP A 735 0.63 35.28 -81.06
CA ASP A 735 0.22 36.58 -81.62
C ASP A 735 1.42 37.54 -81.72
N ILE A 736 2.33 37.53 -80.73
CA ILE A 736 3.64 38.20 -80.82
C ILE A 736 4.45 37.64 -82.00
N PHE A 737 4.51 36.30 -82.14
CA PHE A 737 5.20 35.66 -83.27
C PHE A 737 4.58 36.03 -84.64
N ARG A 738 3.25 36.21 -84.72
CA ARG A 738 2.57 36.70 -85.92
C ARG A 738 2.98 38.13 -86.27
N GLN A 739 2.90 39.06 -85.31
CA GLN A 739 3.20 40.47 -85.53
C GLN A 739 4.68 40.73 -85.82
N GLU A 740 5.60 40.02 -85.16
CA GLU A 740 7.04 40.27 -85.31
C GLU A 740 7.69 39.50 -86.46
N ALA A 741 7.19 38.32 -86.85
CA ALA A 741 7.87 37.44 -87.81
C ALA A 741 7.12 37.16 -89.13
N VAL A 742 5.80 37.42 -89.20
CA VAL A 742 4.97 37.00 -90.35
C VAL A 742 4.54 38.19 -91.21
N ASP A 743 3.98 39.25 -90.62
CA ASP A 743 3.39 40.35 -91.40
C ASP A 743 4.38 41.16 -92.28
N PRO A 744 5.65 41.41 -91.90
CA PRO A 744 6.60 42.11 -92.78
C PRO A 744 6.94 41.33 -94.06
N ARG A 745 6.81 40.00 -94.03
CA ARG A 745 7.30 39.10 -95.09
C ARG A 745 6.29 38.79 -96.19
N ILE A 746 5.02 39.12 -95.98
CA ILE A 746 3.91 38.78 -96.90
C ILE A 746 3.62 39.93 -97.89
N MET A 747 4.04 41.16 -97.58
CA MET A 747 3.86 42.35 -98.45
C MET A 747 4.86 42.46 -99.61
N GLU A 748 5.95 41.69 -99.64
CA GLU A 748 7.08 41.92 -100.56
C GLU A 748 7.11 40.99 -101.80
N VAL A 749 6.21 40.01 -101.90
CA VAL A 749 6.34 38.87 -102.85
C VAL A 749 5.25 38.85 -103.94
N ILE A 750 4.45 39.92 -104.12
CA ILE A 750 3.41 39.99 -105.17
C ILE A 750 3.52 41.26 -106.01
N LYS A 751 4.54 41.30 -106.90
CA LYS A 751 4.59 42.04 -108.18
C LYS A 751 5.77 41.51 -109.03
N PRO A 752 5.74 41.60 -110.36
CA PRO A 752 5.62 40.37 -111.15
C PRO A 752 6.87 39.96 -111.94
N THR A 753 6.80 38.75 -112.46
CA THR A 753 7.63 38.15 -113.52
C THR A 753 8.02 39.10 -114.67
N GLU A 754 9.32 39.22 -114.94
CA GLU A 754 9.85 39.49 -116.28
C GLU A 754 11.35 39.09 -116.39
N ASP A 755 11.83 38.91 -117.62
CA ASP A 755 13.23 38.72 -118.04
C ASP A 755 13.98 37.41 -117.67
N TYR A 756 13.44 36.31 -118.22
CA TYR A 756 14.07 35.00 -118.41
C TYR A 756 15.37 35.01 -119.27
N PHE A 757 15.62 36.02 -120.14
CA PHE A 757 16.80 36.03 -121.01
C PHE A 757 17.40 37.40 -121.29
N ARG A 758 18.45 37.73 -120.53
CA ARG A 758 19.68 38.32 -121.10
C ARG A 758 20.83 37.94 -120.17
N GLY A 759 21.68 37.00 -120.59
CA GLY A 759 22.79 37.41 -121.45
C GLY A 759 23.81 38.11 -120.56
N ILE A 760 24.45 37.41 -119.62
CA ILE A 760 25.38 36.29 -119.91
C ILE A 760 26.34 36.72 -121.02
N LYS A 761 27.12 37.75 -120.72
CA LYS A 761 28.45 38.02 -121.27
C LYS A 761 29.11 39.10 -120.43
N GLU A 762 30.44 39.02 -120.30
CA GLU A 762 31.29 40.13 -119.83
C GLU A 762 30.91 40.68 -118.43
N SER A 763 31.29 40.07 -117.30
CA SER A 763 32.71 39.92 -116.94
C SER A 763 32.90 38.93 -115.79
N PHE A 764 33.36 37.70 -116.09
CA PHE A 764 33.96 36.82 -115.08
C PHE A 764 35.06 35.95 -115.68
N GLU A 765 36.11 36.60 -116.17
CA GLU A 765 37.46 36.05 -116.09
C GLU A 765 38.25 36.83 -115.02
N ILE A 766 38.86 36.08 -114.09
CA ILE A 766 40.02 36.50 -113.27
C ILE A 766 39.67 37.60 -112.23
N ILE A 767 39.19 37.29 -111.00
CA ILE A 767 39.94 36.96 -109.74
C ILE A 767 38.87 36.69 -108.63
N VAL A 768 38.93 35.75 -107.66
CA VAL A 768 39.81 34.58 -107.38
C VAL A 768 39.13 33.58 -106.40
N LYS A 769 39.45 32.28 -106.53
CA LYS A 769 39.37 31.14 -105.57
C LYS A 769 38.12 30.89 -104.67
N SER A 770 37.32 29.89 -105.10
CA SER A 770 37.15 28.54 -104.46
C SER A 770 36.53 28.37 -103.04
N PRO A 771 35.80 27.27 -102.73
CA PRO A 771 34.79 26.54 -103.52
C PRO A 771 33.52 26.12 -102.71
N SER A 772 32.57 25.47 -103.40
CA SER A 772 31.60 24.46 -102.90
C SER A 772 30.45 24.84 -101.94
N LEU A 773 29.21 24.53 -102.38
CA LEU A 773 28.14 23.73 -101.74
C LEU A 773 26.83 24.05 -102.50
N LYS A 774 26.33 23.20 -103.41
CA LYS A 774 25.52 21.98 -103.21
C LYS A 774 24.22 22.18 -102.41
N GLU A 775 23.14 21.77 -103.08
CA GLU A 775 21.85 21.26 -102.60
C GLU A 775 21.70 21.08 -101.08
N ALA A 776 20.65 21.69 -100.51
CA ALA A 776 20.18 21.40 -99.16
C ALA A 776 19.14 20.24 -99.20
N PRO A 777 19.42 19.07 -98.59
CA PRO A 777 18.56 17.89 -98.70
C PRO A 777 17.59 17.75 -97.51
N SER A 778 16.60 16.88 -97.69
CA SER A 778 15.80 16.31 -96.61
C SER A 778 16.66 15.46 -95.64
N ARG A 779 16.64 15.81 -94.34
CA ARG A 779 17.19 14.97 -93.24
C ARG A 779 16.37 15.15 -91.97
N VAL A 780 16.02 14.02 -91.34
CA VAL A 780 15.50 13.98 -89.95
C VAL A 780 16.70 14.01 -88.98
N PRO A 781 16.70 14.85 -87.94
CA PRO A 781 17.83 14.93 -87.00
C PRO A 781 17.91 13.74 -86.04
N THR A 782 19.14 13.33 -85.73
CA THR A 782 19.51 12.08 -85.03
C THR A 782 18.95 11.95 -83.60
N ASN A 783 18.52 13.05 -82.97
CA ASN A 783 18.06 13.07 -81.58
C ASN A 783 16.78 12.25 -81.34
N TYR A 784 15.91 12.12 -82.34
CA TYR A 784 14.62 11.44 -82.16
C TYR A 784 14.76 9.91 -82.04
N LEU A 785 15.78 9.32 -82.68
CA LEU A 785 16.07 7.89 -82.52
C LEU A 785 16.67 7.58 -81.13
N ASP A 786 17.54 8.47 -80.62
CA ASP A 786 18.13 8.33 -79.28
C ASP A 786 17.07 8.45 -78.18
N MET A 787 16.08 9.33 -78.34
CA MET A 787 14.93 9.41 -77.41
C MET A 787 14.13 8.10 -77.37
N ASN A 788 13.80 7.53 -78.53
CA ASN A 788 13.06 6.26 -78.60
C ASN A 788 13.86 5.08 -78.01
N LEU A 789 15.19 5.10 -78.13
CA LEU A 789 16.06 4.10 -77.51
C LEU A 789 16.08 4.21 -75.98
N ARG A 790 16.11 5.43 -75.43
CA ARG A 790 15.99 5.63 -73.98
C ARG A 790 14.60 5.22 -73.46
N GLU A 791 13.53 5.47 -74.22
CA GLU A 791 12.18 5.01 -73.88
C GLU A 791 12.09 3.47 -73.89
N LEU A 792 12.67 2.83 -74.91
CA LEU A 792 12.79 1.37 -75.01
C LEU A 792 13.58 0.77 -73.84
N GLU A 793 14.69 1.40 -73.44
CA GLU A 793 15.50 0.96 -72.30
C GLU A 793 14.76 1.14 -70.97
N MET A 794 14.16 2.31 -70.71
CA MET A 794 13.39 2.56 -69.48
C MET A 794 12.17 1.62 -69.34
N THR A 795 11.41 1.40 -70.43
CA THR A 795 10.28 0.46 -70.40
C THR A 795 10.74 -0.99 -70.19
N SER A 796 11.91 -1.36 -70.72
CA SER A 796 12.53 -2.67 -70.46
C SER A 796 12.97 -2.84 -69.00
N GLN A 797 13.66 -1.84 -68.43
CA GLN A 797 14.06 -1.83 -67.01
C GLN A 797 12.83 -1.90 -66.09
N ARG A 798 11.72 -1.24 -66.44
CA ARG A 798 10.45 -1.32 -65.70
C ARG A 798 9.88 -2.75 -65.66
N VAL A 799 9.94 -3.49 -66.77
CA VAL A 799 9.49 -4.90 -66.83
C VAL A 799 10.33 -5.80 -65.92
N ASP A 800 11.65 -5.62 -65.91
CA ASP A 800 12.53 -6.42 -65.04
C ASP A 800 12.38 -6.05 -63.56
N PHE A 801 12.21 -4.77 -63.24
CA PHE A 801 11.95 -4.31 -61.87
C PHE A 801 10.70 -4.96 -61.27
N VAL A 802 9.58 -4.95 -62.01
CA VAL A 802 8.32 -5.58 -61.54
C VAL A 802 8.46 -7.10 -61.42
N ARG A 803 9.20 -7.76 -62.34
CA ARG A 803 9.51 -9.19 -62.18
C ARG A 803 10.31 -9.49 -60.93
N ASN A 804 11.34 -8.69 -60.63
CA ASN A 804 12.20 -8.92 -59.48
C ASN A 804 11.41 -8.75 -58.17
N GLN A 805 10.51 -7.76 -58.09
CA GLN A 805 9.58 -7.63 -56.95
C GLN A 805 8.62 -8.81 -56.80
N MET A 806 8.21 -9.46 -57.90
CA MET A 806 7.41 -10.69 -57.83
C MET A 806 8.18 -11.93 -57.33
N LEU A 807 9.51 -11.87 -57.27
CA LEU A 807 10.39 -12.94 -56.78
C LEU A 807 10.80 -12.76 -55.31
N GLU A 808 10.43 -11.64 -54.66
CA GLU A 808 10.74 -11.39 -53.26
C GLU A 808 9.97 -12.35 -52.31
N PRO A 809 10.65 -13.07 -51.41
CA PRO A 809 9.98 -13.99 -50.48
C PRO A 809 9.18 -13.23 -49.41
N GLY A 810 7.93 -13.64 -49.20
CA GLY A 810 7.04 -13.09 -48.15
C GLY A 810 5.88 -12.22 -48.64
N ILE A 811 5.79 -11.93 -49.95
CA ILE A 811 4.70 -11.10 -50.51
C ILE A 811 3.33 -11.83 -50.48
N THR A 812 2.27 -11.09 -50.13
CA THR A 812 0.89 -11.60 -50.02
C THR A 812 0.20 -11.76 -51.38
N GLU A 813 -0.81 -12.62 -51.49
CA GLU A 813 -1.51 -12.88 -52.77
C GLU A 813 -2.22 -11.64 -53.35
N ALA A 814 -2.68 -10.71 -52.49
CA ALA A 814 -3.23 -9.44 -52.94
C ALA A 814 -2.15 -8.58 -53.65
N VAL A 815 -0.93 -8.54 -53.12
CA VAL A 815 0.20 -7.82 -53.72
C VAL A 815 0.66 -8.50 -55.00
N LYS A 816 0.76 -9.84 -55.04
CA LYS A 816 1.06 -10.60 -56.27
C LYS A 816 0.04 -10.34 -57.38
N THR A 817 -1.24 -10.19 -57.04
CA THR A 817 -2.30 -9.90 -58.01
C THR A 817 -2.14 -8.50 -58.62
N ARG A 818 -1.78 -7.50 -57.81
CA ARG A 818 -1.46 -6.15 -58.29
C ARG A 818 -0.20 -6.13 -59.17
N LEU A 819 0.89 -6.75 -58.72
CA LEU A 819 2.15 -6.82 -59.50
C LEU A 819 1.97 -7.53 -60.85
N ARG A 820 1.09 -8.54 -60.96
CA ARG A 820 0.73 -9.15 -62.26
C ARG A 820 0.05 -8.17 -63.21
N ALA A 821 -0.83 -7.30 -62.71
CA ALA A 821 -1.47 -6.26 -63.51
C ALA A 821 -0.45 -5.20 -63.96
N ASP A 822 0.41 -4.75 -63.05
CA ASP A 822 1.46 -3.77 -63.33
C ASP A 822 2.50 -4.32 -64.35
N LEU A 823 2.86 -5.60 -64.27
CA LEU A 823 3.70 -6.30 -65.25
C LEU A 823 3.04 -6.35 -66.63
N THR A 824 1.73 -6.64 -66.67
CA THR A 824 0.95 -6.70 -67.92
C THR A 824 0.91 -5.34 -68.63
N LEU A 825 0.85 -4.24 -67.87
CA LEU A 825 0.90 -2.88 -68.39
C LEU A 825 2.31 -2.53 -68.90
N ALA A 826 3.36 -2.79 -68.10
CA ALA A 826 4.74 -2.52 -68.49
C ALA A 826 5.16 -3.30 -69.76
N GLN A 827 4.72 -4.56 -69.91
CA GLN A 827 4.95 -5.34 -71.12
C GLN A 827 4.15 -4.82 -72.34
N GLN A 828 2.98 -4.19 -72.11
CA GLN A 828 2.22 -3.54 -73.19
C GLN A 828 2.92 -2.26 -73.67
N GLU A 829 3.46 -1.45 -72.76
CA GLU A 829 4.27 -0.27 -73.07
C GLU A 829 5.54 -0.64 -73.85
N LEU A 830 6.30 -1.65 -73.38
CA LEU A 830 7.51 -2.12 -74.06
C LEU A 830 7.22 -2.62 -75.49
N ALA A 831 6.12 -3.35 -75.71
CA ALA A 831 5.71 -3.79 -77.05
C ALA A 831 5.34 -2.61 -77.99
N ALA A 832 4.83 -1.51 -77.44
CA ALA A 832 4.58 -0.28 -78.19
C ALA A 832 5.89 0.46 -78.51
N ALA A 833 6.82 0.60 -77.54
CA ALA A 833 8.12 1.23 -77.74
C ALA A 833 8.97 0.52 -78.82
N ILE A 834 8.99 -0.82 -78.83
CA ILE A 834 9.61 -1.64 -79.89
C ILE A 834 9.02 -1.30 -81.26
N SER A 835 7.69 -1.20 -81.36
CA SER A 835 6.98 -0.90 -82.61
C SER A 835 7.25 0.54 -83.11
N THR A 836 7.30 1.51 -82.19
CA THR A 836 7.61 2.92 -82.49
C THR A 836 9.07 3.11 -82.92
N THR A 837 10.01 2.43 -82.27
CA THR A 837 11.44 2.45 -82.62
C THR A 837 11.64 1.92 -84.05
N ALA A 838 11.07 0.75 -84.37
CA ALA A 838 11.16 0.17 -85.70
C ALA A 838 10.51 1.05 -86.79
N ARG A 839 9.32 1.62 -86.51
CA ARG A 839 8.67 2.56 -87.44
C ARG A 839 9.54 3.78 -87.71
N THR A 840 10.15 4.35 -86.67
CA THR A 840 11.03 5.52 -86.77
C THR A 840 12.24 5.23 -87.67
N VAL A 841 12.88 4.07 -87.50
CA VAL A 841 13.97 3.63 -88.39
C VAL A 841 13.50 3.50 -89.84
N SER A 842 12.33 2.92 -90.08
CA SER A 842 11.75 2.81 -91.44
C SER A 842 11.49 4.18 -92.09
N THR A 843 11.00 5.16 -91.33
CA THR A 843 10.71 6.51 -91.85
C THR A 843 11.95 7.40 -92.00
N SER A 844 13.12 6.98 -91.49
CA SER A 844 14.36 7.77 -91.54
C SER A 844 14.99 7.87 -92.95
N GLY A 845 14.66 6.93 -93.85
CA GLY A 845 15.21 6.83 -95.20
C GLY A 845 16.66 6.31 -95.30
N GLN A 846 17.39 6.24 -94.18
CA GLN A 846 18.78 5.77 -94.15
C GLN A 846 18.88 4.26 -94.41
N ASP A 847 20.07 3.79 -94.81
CA ASP A 847 20.30 2.37 -95.10
C ASP A 847 20.79 1.61 -93.86
N VAL A 848 20.16 0.47 -93.58
CA VAL A 848 20.36 -0.31 -92.35
C VAL A 848 21.56 -1.25 -92.50
N ALA A 849 22.72 -0.66 -92.76
CA ALA A 849 23.99 -1.38 -92.86
C ALA A 849 24.37 -1.96 -91.48
N VAL A 850 25.00 -3.14 -91.48
CA VAL A 850 25.48 -3.79 -90.24
C VAL A 850 26.47 -2.85 -89.53
N GLY A 851 26.15 -2.47 -88.28
CA GLY A 851 26.93 -1.52 -87.49
C GLY A 851 26.41 -0.08 -87.46
N SER A 852 25.43 0.29 -88.30
CA SER A 852 24.73 1.59 -88.24
C SER A 852 23.96 1.80 -86.94
N ALA A 853 23.61 3.05 -86.61
CA ALA A 853 22.83 3.37 -85.41
C ALA A 853 21.42 2.74 -85.49
N GLU A 854 20.85 2.74 -86.69
CA GLU A 854 19.58 2.13 -87.08
C GLU A 854 19.61 0.61 -86.92
N TYR A 855 20.70 -0.05 -87.33
CA TYR A 855 20.90 -1.49 -87.14
C TYR A 855 21.04 -1.85 -85.65
N LYS A 856 21.81 -1.06 -84.88
CA LYS A 856 21.93 -1.23 -83.43
C LYS A 856 20.59 -1.06 -82.73
N ALA A 857 19.81 -0.04 -83.10
CA ALA A 857 18.49 0.23 -82.55
C ALA A 857 17.49 -0.91 -82.76
N LEU A 858 17.48 -1.50 -83.96
CA LEU A 858 16.64 -2.66 -84.26
C LEU A 858 17.13 -3.93 -83.55
N THR A 859 18.45 -4.14 -83.45
CA THR A 859 19.02 -5.28 -82.74
C THR A 859 18.68 -5.24 -81.24
N GLU A 860 18.82 -4.06 -80.62
CA GLU A 860 18.43 -3.81 -79.23
C GLU A 860 16.93 -4.08 -79.02
N ALA A 861 16.06 -3.48 -79.84
CA ALA A 861 14.62 -3.73 -79.81
C ALA A 861 14.26 -5.22 -79.98
N GLY A 862 15.03 -5.96 -80.77
CA GLY A 862 14.89 -7.41 -80.94
C GLY A 862 15.26 -8.21 -79.69
N GLN A 863 16.33 -7.83 -78.99
CA GLN A 863 16.70 -8.47 -77.72
C GLN A 863 15.65 -8.25 -76.64
N GLN A 864 15.09 -7.03 -76.56
CA GLN A 864 14.04 -6.71 -75.57
C GLN A 864 12.71 -7.43 -75.82
N MET A 865 12.45 -7.97 -77.03
CA MET A 865 11.26 -8.79 -77.30
C MET A 865 11.19 -10.07 -76.45
N MET A 866 12.33 -10.62 -76.00
CA MET A 866 12.36 -11.79 -75.11
C MET A 866 11.75 -11.51 -73.73
N LYS A 867 11.58 -10.23 -73.37
CA LYS A 867 10.94 -9.81 -72.11
C LYS A 867 9.41 -9.68 -72.23
N LEU A 868 8.81 -9.97 -73.37
CA LEU A 868 7.35 -9.93 -73.56
C LEU A 868 6.71 -11.30 -73.29
N ASP A 869 5.45 -11.31 -72.82
CA ASP A 869 4.65 -12.53 -72.79
C ASP A 869 4.22 -12.94 -74.22
N SER A 870 3.63 -14.13 -74.38
CA SER A 870 3.22 -14.66 -75.68
C SER A 870 2.14 -13.83 -76.41
N SER A 871 1.38 -12.99 -75.71
CA SER A 871 0.34 -12.12 -76.24
C SER A 871 0.90 -10.78 -76.70
N ARG A 872 1.73 -10.14 -75.87
CA ARG A 872 2.41 -8.88 -76.18
C ARG A 872 3.50 -9.07 -77.22
N LEU A 873 4.19 -10.22 -77.21
CA LEU A 873 5.11 -10.61 -78.28
C LEU A 873 4.39 -10.72 -79.63
N ARG A 874 3.18 -11.28 -79.67
CA ARG A 874 2.36 -11.32 -80.89
C ARG A 874 1.96 -9.92 -81.35
N THR A 875 1.64 -9.02 -80.41
CA THR A 875 1.36 -7.60 -80.70
C THR A 875 2.58 -6.90 -81.30
N ALA A 876 3.77 -7.07 -80.70
CA ALA A 876 5.03 -6.51 -81.19
C ALA A 876 5.39 -7.07 -82.58
N LYS A 877 5.29 -8.40 -82.79
CA LYS A 877 5.52 -9.03 -84.11
C LYS A 877 4.56 -8.49 -85.17
N ASN A 878 3.27 -8.32 -84.86
CA ASN A 878 2.29 -7.71 -85.77
C ASN A 878 2.62 -6.23 -86.08
N GLY A 879 3.14 -5.47 -85.11
CA GLY A 879 3.63 -4.11 -85.29
C GLY A 879 4.83 -4.05 -86.23
N LEU A 880 5.82 -4.90 -86.01
CA LEU A 880 7.03 -5.04 -86.83
C LEU A 880 6.73 -5.52 -88.25
N GLN A 881 5.80 -6.45 -88.43
CA GLN A 881 5.41 -6.96 -89.75
C GLN A 881 4.81 -5.85 -90.64
N LYS A 882 4.02 -4.93 -90.06
CA LYS A 882 3.50 -3.74 -90.77
C LYS A 882 4.60 -2.77 -91.19
N VAL A 883 5.71 -2.70 -90.44
CA VAL A 883 6.87 -1.87 -90.78
C VAL A 883 7.73 -2.53 -91.87
N SER A 884 7.92 -3.85 -91.78
CA SER A 884 8.65 -4.65 -92.77
C SER A 884 8.09 -4.48 -94.19
N THR A 885 6.76 -4.48 -94.34
CA THR A 885 6.08 -4.31 -95.65
C THR A 885 6.22 -2.91 -96.27
N SER A 886 6.76 -1.93 -95.56
CA SER A 886 6.95 -0.54 -96.03
C SER A 886 8.41 -0.11 -96.19
N GLY A 887 9.37 -1.00 -95.92
CA GLY A 887 10.80 -0.69 -95.84
C GLY A 887 11.64 -1.13 -97.04
N LYS A 888 12.89 -0.64 -97.10
CA LYS A 888 13.93 -1.13 -98.03
C LYS A 888 14.23 -2.63 -97.76
N PRO A 889 14.69 -3.43 -98.77
CA PRO A 889 14.88 -4.87 -98.63
C PRO A 889 15.77 -5.31 -97.45
N MET A 890 16.81 -4.53 -97.14
CA MET A 890 17.73 -4.80 -96.03
C MET A 890 17.07 -4.62 -94.65
N LEU A 891 16.16 -3.65 -94.50
CA LEU A 891 15.36 -3.46 -93.28
C LEU A 891 14.40 -4.63 -93.07
N ALA A 892 13.73 -5.09 -94.14
CA ALA A 892 12.83 -6.25 -94.08
C ALA A 892 13.57 -7.53 -93.67
N SER A 893 14.82 -7.72 -94.14
CA SER A 893 15.70 -8.82 -93.70
C SER A 893 16.00 -8.77 -92.20
N VAL A 894 16.44 -7.61 -91.67
CA VAL A 894 16.74 -7.44 -90.23
C VAL A 894 15.50 -7.68 -89.36
N ILE A 895 14.35 -7.10 -89.72
CA ILE A 895 13.09 -7.31 -88.99
C ILE A 895 12.66 -8.79 -89.06
N THR A 896 12.85 -9.47 -90.19
CA THR A 896 12.53 -10.90 -90.31
C THR A 896 13.40 -11.75 -89.39
N ASN A 897 14.71 -11.45 -89.30
CA ASN A 897 15.61 -12.12 -88.37
C ASN A 897 15.24 -11.87 -86.90
N MET A 898 14.81 -10.65 -86.52
CA MET A 898 14.28 -10.38 -85.17
C MET A 898 13.04 -11.22 -84.86
N MET A 899 12.15 -11.43 -85.84
CA MET A 899 10.94 -12.24 -85.65
C MET A 899 11.22 -13.74 -85.54
N THR A 900 12.36 -14.23 -86.01
CA THR A 900 12.74 -15.66 -86.05
C THR A 900 13.79 -16.09 -85.03
N MET A 901 14.35 -15.18 -84.22
CA MET A 901 15.28 -15.53 -83.13
C MET A 901 14.68 -16.61 -82.22
N LYS A 902 15.35 -17.76 -82.13
CA LYS A 902 14.94 -18.91 -81.31
C LYS A 902 15.33 -18.68 -79.84
N GLY A 903 14.33 -18.50 -78.99
CA GLY A 903 14.46 -18.29 -77.55
C GLY A 903 13.12 -17.86 -76.92
N VAL A 904 12.01 -18.38 -77.47
CA VAL A 904 10.61 -18.05 -77.16
C VAL A 904 9.84 -19.36 -77.04
#